data_AF-A0A1N6JAR4-F1
#
_entry.id   AF-A0A1N6JAR4-F1
#
_cell.length_a   1.000
_cell.length_b   1.000
_cell.length_c   1.000
_cell.angle_alpha   90.00
_cell.angle_beta   90.00
_cell.angle_gamma   90.00
#
_symmetry.space_group_name_H-M   'P 1'
#
loop_
_entity.id
_entity.type
_entity.pdbx_description
1 polymer ?
#
loop_
_entity_poly.entity_id
_entity_poly.type
_entity_poly.pdbx_seq_one_letter_code
_entity_poly.pdbx_strand_id
1 'polypeptide(L)'
;MSAKRKTFHQEFAEQIIDDLKKGTAPWQKPWKAGEFHPPFNPISGTVYSGVNFVSLAREGMEDPRFVTFNQANAEGLRIKKGSKSRPVVFWQFTKEENVLDDDGKPILDEEGKQQKETFLLERPILRFASVFHATQVEGMPEWKGQDVSWNPHERSEAILEGSGASISHDQRDRAFFSYTLDKIKLPPKDKFDSQDKYYATALHELGHWTGHEKRWKGSERTFGPKGTQEYAREELNAEIASWMVSMEVGLEYDRGRHLAYVDSWIQALEKDPYEIMRACQTAERIKGHMLGFEKGIKMEDQKEKNITKEKVKEQEPEQTLSQLAKEKTYLAVPYSQKNTAKKLGAKWDGRKKSWYAPEGSDLTSLSQWLPDGKQKEEKPQMAPEQEFAQALREAGLIVEGLPIMNGELQRVRVEGGKQNKKDGAYTGYLDGRPAGFIENHKTGLRTNWKANGHKLSPEAMAKIKANAAMRQEARDLERREAQEQAAKRAYAKWRNAKGWAPEDQPYLKKKGVKSHGTKIDMHGNLLIPGRDSSGRIQTMQTITPEGKLFESGAKKQGAFHLISHYSGTNPKQPLLIAEGYATAASIHEATHKPVAVAFDAGNLEPVAKELKKAFPDAPFVFVADDDHTQKKNPGISKARAAAKSVGGVVVKPKLTEAEKAKGLTDFNDIHQERGLNALKVELNAGIRKALSKTQSQELIPQ
;
A
#
# COMPACT_ATOMS: atom_id res chain seq x y z
N MET A 1 54.03 9.98 11.54
CA MET A 1 52.59 9.64 11.68
C MET A 1 51.84 10.33 10.55
N SER A 2 51.30 9.58 9.59
CA SER A 2 50.48 10.16 8.52
C SER A 2 49.19 10.71 9.14
N ALA A 3 48.87 11.99 8.90
CA ALA A 3 47.65 12.60 9.40
C ALA A 3 46.45 11.77 8.94
N LYS A 4 45.62 11.33 9.89
CA LYS A 4 44.44 10.49 9.63
C LYS A 4 43.53 11.27 8.66
N ARG A 5 43.35 10.75 7.44
CA ARG A 5 42.55 11.39 6.39
C ARG A 5 41.13 11.62 6.93
N LYS A 6 40.62 12.84 6.82
CA LYS A 6 39.27 13.19 7.27
C LYS A 6 38.25 12.37 6.47
N THR A 7 37.18 11.99 7.14
CA THR A 7 36.05 11.29 6.49
C THR A 7 35.18 12.30 5.75
N PHE A 8 34.38 11.84 4.78
CA PHE A 8 33.50 12.72 3.99
C PHE A 8 32.57 13.58 4.87
N HIS A 9 31.95 13.01 5.91
CA HIS A 9 31.04 13.77 6.76
C HIS A 9 31.77 14.84 7.59
N GLN A 10 33.02 14.59 8.00
CA GLN A 10 33.84 15.59 8.68
C GLN A 10 34.22 16.73 7.74
N GLU A 11 34.69 16.41 6.53
CA GLU A 11 35.01 17.43 5.52
C GLU A 11 33.77 18.26 5.15
N PHE A 12 32.63 17.61 4.97
CA PHE A 12 31.36 18.28 4.65
C PHE A 12 30.86 19.15 5.81
N ALA A 13 30.96 18.69 7.05
CA ALA A 13 30.60 19.49 8.22
C ALA A 13 31.49 20.73 8.37
N GLU A 14 32.81 20.59 8.23
CA GLU A 14 33.75 21.72 8.29
C GLU A 14 33.45 22.77 7.21
N GLN A 15 33.15 22.29 6.02
CA GLN A 15 32.73 23.11 4.89
C GLN A 15 31.43 23.87 5.16
N ILE A 16 30.41 23.20 5.73
CA ILE A 16 29.16 23.86 6.14
C ILE A 16 29.39 24.84 7.29
N ILE A 17 30.24 24.52 8.26
CA ILE A 17 30.61 25.43 9.35
C ILE A 17 31.27 26.70 8.79
N ASP A 18 32.19 26.56 7.84
CA ASP A 18 32.85 27.69 7.18
C ASP A 18 31.83 28.57 6.41
N ASP A 19 30.91 27.93 5.69
CA ASP A 19 29.83 28.64 5.00
C ASP A 19 28.89 29.36 5.99
N LEU A 20 28.53 28.70 7.10
CA LEU A 20 27.71 29.28 8.16
C LEU A 20 28.37 30.51 8.78
N LYS A 21 29.68 30.43 9.06
CA LYS A 21 30.50 31.54 9.59
C LYS A 21 30.58 32.72 8.61
N LYS A 22 30.61 32.44 7.31
CA LYS A 22 30.66 33.45 6.24
C LYS A 22 29.28 33.99 5.84
N GLY A 23 28.20 33.40 6.35
CA GLY A 23 26.83 33.73 5.89
C GLY A 23 26.56 33.25 4.46
N THR A 24 27.34 32.29 3.96
CA THR A 24 27.27 31.78 2.58
C THR A 24 26.66 30.39 2.47
N ALA A 25 26.13 29.82 3.56
CA ALA A 25 25.45 28.54 3.49
C ALA A 25 24.24 28.63 2.56
N PRO A 26 23.87 27.55 1.85
CA PRO A 26 22.82 27.62 0.85
C PRO A 26 21.48 28.15 1.39
N TRP A 27 21.11 27.81 2.62
CA TRP A 27 19.90 28.32 3.28
C TRP A 27 20.08 29.67 4.00
N GLN A 28 21.27 30.30 3.95
CA GLN A 28 21.48 31.67 4.46
C GLN A 28 21.47 32.71 3.34
N LYS A 29 21.88 32.32 2.13
CA LYS A 29 21.90 33.24 0.98
C LYS A 29 20.48 33.59 0.52
N PRO A 30 20.23 34.84 0.11
CA PRO A 30 19.00 35.20 -0.58
C PRO A 30 18.99 34.59 -1.99
N TRP A 31 17.86 34.02 -2.40
CA TRP A 31 17.64 33.43 -3.73
C TRP A 31 16.41 34.03 -4.37
N LYS A 32 16.48 34.51 -5.61
CA LYS A 32 15.30 35.00 -6.33
C LYS A 32 14.48 33.85 -6.92
N ALA A 33 13.18 34.11 -7.11
CA ALA A 33 12.28 33.18 -7.76
C ALA A 33 12.77 32.82 -9.18
N GLY A 34 12.79 31.53 -9.51
CA GLY A 34 13.18 31.02 -10.83
C GLY A 34 14.67 31.06 -11.18
N GLU A 35 15.53 31.72 -10.40
CA GLU A 35 16.98 31.75 -10.64
C GLU A 35 17.68 30.45 -10.20
N PHE A 36 17.03 29.64 -9.35
CA PHE A 36 17.68 28.53 -8.67
C PHE A 36 16.84 27.25 -8.72
N HIS A 37 17.42 26.21 -9.35
CA HIS A 37 16.80 24.90 -9.50
C HIS A 37 17.51 23.85 -8.66
N PRO A 38 16.80 22.78 -8.22
CA PRO A 38 17.42 21.61 -7.61
C PRO A 38 18.59 21.07 -8.45
N PRO A 39 19.77 20.78 -7.86
CA PRO A 39 20.84 20.15 -8.61
C PRO A 39 20.35 18.82 -9.18
N PHE A 40 20.64 18.57 -10.45
CA PHE A 40 20.21 17.34 -11.13
C PHE A 40 21.24 16.83 -12.13
N ASN A 41 21.11 15.57 -12.50
CA ASN A 41 21.87 14.97 -13.59
C ASN A 41 21.09 15.13 -14.90
N PRO A 42 21.57 15.90 -15.89
CA PRO A 42 20.82 16.16 -17.12
C PRO A 42 20.69 14.95 -18.04
N ILE A 43 21.55 13.93 -17.87
CA ILE A 43 21.55 12.73 -18.71
C ILE A 43 20.57 11.70 -18.15
N SER A 44 20.57 11.48 -16.83
CA SER A 44 19.64 10.53 -16.20
C SER A 44 18.31 11.15 -15.74
N GLY A 45 18.19 12.48 -15.77
CA GLY A 45 17.05 13.22 -15.21
C GLY A 45 16.95 13.16 -13.67
N THR A 46 17.96 12.61 -13.00
CA THR A 46 17.90 12.38 -11.55
C THR A 46 18.18 13.66 -10.78
N VAL A 47 17.20 14.13 -10.01
CA VAL A 47 17.38 15.22 -9.04
C VAL A 47 18.13 14.69 -7.82
N TYR A 48 19.22 15.36 -7.43
CA TYR A 48 19.98 14.98 -6.24
C TYR A 48 19.16 15.29 -4.98
N SER A 49 19.34 14.52 -3.90
CA SER A 49 18.55 14.63 -2.67
C SER A 49 19.42 14.62 -1.41
N GLY A 50 18.86 15.11 -0.30
CA GLY A 50 19.50 15.11 1.01
C GLY A 50 20.90 15.75 1.00
N VAL A 51 21.92 15.00 1.44
CA VAL A 51 23.29 15.50 1.54
C VAL A 51 23.86 15.91 0.18
N ASN A 52 23.54 15.17 -0.89
CA ASN A 52 24.02 15.52 -2.23
C ASN A 52 23.39 16.82 -2.72
N PHE A 53 22.09 17.03 -2.43
CA PHE A 53 21.42 18.29 -2.77
C PHE A 53 22.16 19.46 -2.12
N VAL A 54 22.34 19.42 -0.81
CA VAL A 54 23.00 20.49 -0.06
C VAL A 54 24.43 20.68 -0.53
N SER A 55 25.20 19.60 -0.65
CA SER A 55 26.62 19.69 -1.01
C SER A 55 26.84 20.32 -2.38
N LEU A 56 26.02 19.97 -3.36
CA LEU A 56 26.16 20.51 -4.72
C LEU A 56 25.64 21.96 -4.81
N ALA A 57 24.59 22.28 -4.05
CA ALA A 57 24.01 23.62 -4.02
C ALA A 57 24.93 24.73 -3.49
N ARG A 58 25.99 24.37 -2.76
CA ARG A 58 26.96 25.32 -2.20
C ARG A 58 27.77 26.08 -3.25
N GLU A 59 27.93 25.50 -4.44
CA GLU A 59 28.85 26.04 -5.45
C GLU A 59 28.25 27.15 -6.33
N GLY A 60 27.01 27.57 -6.06
CA GLY A 60 26.36 28.63 -6.82
C GLY A 60 25.99 28.13 -8.22
N MET A 61 24.75 27.73 -8.38
CA MET A 61 24.29 26.99 -9.56
C MET A 61 23.32 27.84 -10.37
N GLU A 62 23.84 28.84 -11.06
CA GLU A 62 23.12 29.36 -12.24
C GLU A 62 22.81 28.21 -13.20
N ASP A 63 23.72 27.22 -13.27
CA ASP A 63 23.53 25.95 -13.96
C ASP A 63 23.45 24.79 -12.94
N PRO A 64 22.27 24.19 -12.71
CA PRO A 64 22.06 23.13 -11.71
C PRO A 64 22.58 21.75 -12.14
N ARG A 65 23.22 21.63 -13.30
CA ARG A 65 23.52 20.33 -13.91
C ARG A 65 24.86 19.76 -13.46
N PHE A 66 24.85 18.49 -13.02
CA PHE A 66 26.06 17.73 -12.67
C PHE A 66 26.07 16.37 -13.35
N VAL A 67 27.19 16.06 -14.03
CA VAL A 67 27.38 14.82 -14.78
C VAL A 67 28.61 14.06 -14.30
N THR A 68 28.60 12.73 -14.39
CA THR A 68 29.82 11.96 -14.17
C THR A 68 30.74 12.02 -15.40
N PHE A 69 32.04 11.78 -15.21
CA PHE A 69 33.01 11.71 -16.30
C PHE A 69 32.58 10.71 -17.39
N ASN A 70 32.13 9.53 -17.00
CA ASN A 70 31.71 8.48 -17.93
C ASN A 70 30.46 8.88 -18.72
N GLN A 71 29.49 9.53 -18.09
CA GLN A 71 28.30 10.03 -18.77
C GLN A 71 28.64 11.15 -19.76
N ALA A 72 29.49 12.10 -19.38
CA ALA A 72 29.93 13.15 -20.29
C ALA A 72 30.58 12.56 -21.56
N ASN A 73 31.52 11.62 -21.39
CA ASN A 73 32.19 10.98 -22.53
C ASN A 73 31.22 10.17 -23.41
N ALA A 74 30.22 9.49 -22.81
CA ALA A 74 29.23 8.73 -23.55
C ALA A 74 28.36 9.61 -24.47
N GLU A 75 28.10 10.85 -24.05
CA GLU A 75 27.40 11.88 -24.85
C GLU A 75 28.35 12.65 -25.79
N GLY A 76 29.60 12.22 -25.95
CA GLY A 76 30.60 12.91 -26.77
C GLY A 76 31.08 14.25 -26.19
N LEU A 77 30.75 14.54 -24.93
CA LEU A 77 31.19 15.73 -24.21
C LEU A 77 32.54 15.48 -23.53
N ARG A 78 33.27 16.56 -23.20
CA ARG A 78 34.62 16.43 -22.64
C ARG A 78 34.80 17.30 -21.40
N ILE A 79 35.28 16.71 -20.31
CA ILE A 79 35.61 17.50 -19.11
C ILE A 79 36.84 18.37 -19.39
N LYS A 80 36.74 19.68 -19.11
CA LYS A 80 37.83 20.64 -19.26
C LYS A 80 39.03 20.22 -18.40
N LYS A 81 40.24 20.30 -18.97
CA LYS A 81 41.48 19.92 -18.27
C LYS A 81 41.65 20.74 -16.99
N GLY A 82 41.97 20.08 -15.88
CA GLY A 82 42.16 20.73 -14.57
C GLY A 82 40.89 20.92 -13.74
N SER A 83 39.72 20.54 -14.27
CA SER A 83 38.45 20.58 -13.52
C SER A 83 38.50 19.66 -12.30
N LYS A 84 37.83 20.08 -11.22
CA LYS A 84 37.75 19.33 -9.96
C LYS A 84 36.36 18.74 -9.80
N SER A 85 36.28 17.44 -9.56
CA SER A 85 35.02 16.74 -9.29
C SER A 85 34.49 17.04 -7.88
N ARG A 86 33.22 16.66 -7.67
CA ARG A 86 32.55 16.61 -6.38
C ARG A 86 32.11 15.21 -6.04
N PRO A 87 32.38 14.72 -4.82
CA PRO A 87 31.86 13.44 -4.38
C PRO A 87 30.37 13.56 -4.09
N VAL A 88 29.57 12.72 -4.72
CA VAL A 88 28.19 12.45 -4.31
C VAL A 88 28.13 11.07 -3.68
N VAL A 89 27.31 10.94 -2.65
CA VAL A 89 27.21 9.72 -1.85
C VAL A 89 25.88 9.05 -2.11
N PHE A 90 25.87 7.76 -2.38
CA PHE A 90 24.65 7.00 -2.58
C PHE A 90 24.76 5.62 -1.97
N TRP A 91 23.62 5.06 -1.60
CA TRP A 91 23.54 3.69 -1.16
C TRP A 91 23.41 2.80 -2.38
N GLN A 92 24.44 2.00 -2.64
CA GLN A 92 24.37 0.91 -3.59
C GLN A 92 23.62 -0.24 -2.91
N PHE A 93 22.41 -0.49 -3.40
CA PHE A 93 21.61 -1.63 -2.94
C PHE A 93 21.89 -2.88 -3.76
N THR A 94 22.55 -2.76 -4.92
CA THR A 94 22.79 -3.88 -5.84
C THR A 94 24.25 -3.92 -6.36
N LYS A 95 24.85 -5.09 -6.57
CA LYS A 95 26.16 -5.29 -7.23
C LYS A 95 26.00 -6.10 -8.52
N GLU A 96 26.88 -5.93 -9.49
CA GLU A 96 26.94 -6.82 -10.66
C GLU A 96 28.05 -7.86 -10.49
N GLU A 97 27.76 -9.13 -10.76
CA GLU A 97 28.77 -10.21 -10.83
C GLU A 97 28.57 -11.04 -12.10
N ASN A 98 29.62 -11.72 -12.55
CA ASN A 98 29.54 -12.61 -13.71
C ASN A 98 28.67 -13.82 -13.39
N VAL A 99 27.76 -14.16 -14.31
CA VAL A 99 27.01 -15.43 -14.27
C VAL A 99 28.00 -16.54 -14.53
N LEU A 100 28.08 -17.53 -13.63
CA LEU A 100 28.97 -18.67 -13.77
C LEU A 100 28.17 -19.91 -14.19
N ASP A 101 28.78 -20.78 -15.02
CA ASP A 101 28.26 -22.10 -15.34
C ASP A 101 28.44 -23.08 -14.16
N ASP A 102 27.96 -24.32 -14.32
CA ASP A 102 28.04 -25.38 -13.31
C ASP A 102 29.50 -25.76 -12.93
N ASP A 103 30.49 -25.36 -13.74
CA ASP A 103 31.93 -25.56 -13.52
C ASP A 103 32.63 -24.30 -12.95
N GLY A 104 31.88 -23.23 -12.67
CA GLY A 104 32.39 -21.98 -12.10
C GLY A 104 33.04 -21.02 -13.12
N LYS A 105 32.80 -21.17 -14.42
CA LYS A 105 33.31 -20.28 -15.47
C LYS A 105 32.27 -19.25 -15.93
N PRO A 106 32.66 -18.01 -16.29
CA PRO A 106 31.71 -16.99 -16.77
C PRO A 106 30.96 -17.43 -18.03
N ILE A 107 29.63 -17.45 -17.97
CA ILE A 107 28.74 -17.66 -19.12
C ILE A 107 28.88 -16.47 -20.07
N LEU A 108 28.95 -16.74 -21.37
CA LEU A 108 29.02 -15.72 -22.41
C LEU A 108 27.63 -15.53 -23.05
N ASP A 109 27.27 -14.31 -23.38
CA ASP A 109 26.08 -13.98 -24.18
C ASP A 109 26.29 -14.29 -25.68
N GLU A 110 25.24 -14.08 -26.49
CA GLU A 110 25.26 -14.33 -27.95
C GLU A 110 26.32 -13.49 -28.71
N GLU A 111 26.84 -12.45 -28.07
CA GLU A 111 27.86 -11.54 -28.59
C GLU A 111 29.28 -11.86 -28.06
N GLY A 112 29.42 -12.95 -27.28
CA GLY A 112 30.68 -13.40 -26.71
C GLY A 112 31.15 -12.59 -25.49
N LYS A 113 30.30 -11.74 -24.90
CA LYS A 113 30.62 -11.00 -23.67
C LYS A 113 30.18 -11.78 -22.44
N GLN A 114 30.91 -11.62 -21.34
CA GLN A 114 30.54 -12.23 -20.07
C GLN A 114 29.17 -11.71 -19.62
N GLN A 115 28.24 -12.65 -19.48
CA GLN A 115 26.92 -12.37 -18.94
C GLN A 115 27.09 -11.93 -17.49
N LYS A 116 26.61 -10.72 -17.19
CA LYS A 116 26.62 -10.14 -15.85
C LYS A 116 25.21 -10.06 -15.30
N GLU A 117 25.10 -10.27 -14.00
CA GLU A 117 23.84 -10.34 -13.30
C GLU A 117 23.87 -9.40 -12.09
N THR A 118 22.75 -8.71 -11.82
CA THR A 118 22.65 -7.67 -10.77
C THR A 118 22.04 -8.23 -9.48
N PHE A 119 22.84 -8.37 -8.43
CA PHE A 119 22.47 -8.92 -7.13
C PHE A 119 22.10 -7.83 -6.13
N LEU A 120 20.99 -7.96 -5.38
CA LEU A 120 20.76 -7.12 -4.21
C LEU A 120 21.79 -7.45 -3.11
N LEU A 121 22.45 -6.42 -2.59
CA LEU A 121 23.40 -6.54 -1.50
C LEU A 121 22.64 -6.80 -0.18
N GLU A 122 23.05 -7.81 0.58
CA GLU A 122 22.51 -8.10 1.92
C GLU A 122 22.62 -6.89 2.86
N ARG A 123 23.66 -6.07 2.69
CA ARG A 123 23.82 -4.76 3.33
C ARG A 123 24.12 -3.71 2.27
N PRO A 124 23.35 -2.62 2.19
CA PRO A 124 23.63 -1.58 1.21
C PRO A 124 25.01 -0.98 1.49
N ILE A 125 25.78 -0.78 0.43
CA ILE A 125 27.13 -0.25 0.51
C ILE A 125 27.06 1.24 0.24
N LEU A 126 27.64 2.05 1.14
CA LEU A 126 27.82 3.47 0.87
C LEU A 126 28.88 3.63 -0.22
N ARG A 127 28.47 4.15 -1.38
CA ARG A 127 29.36 4.42 -2.53
C ARG A 127 29.50 5.91 -2.74
N PHE A 128 30.62 6.26 -3.35
CA PHE A 128 30.93 7.61 -3.81
C PHE A 128 30.99 7.59 -5.33
N ALA A 129 30.39 8.59 -5.97
CA ALA A 129 30.63 8.90 -7.37
C ALA A 129 31.21 10.31 -7.48
N SER A 130 32.03 10.53 -8.50
CA SER A 130 32.58 11.85 -8.82
C SER A 130 31.75 12.48 -9.93
N VAL A 131 31.14 13.62 -9.63
CA VAL A 131 30.39 14.43 -10.59
C VAL A 131 31.12 15.74 -10.89
N PHE A 132 30.89 16.29 -12.07
CA PHE A 132 31.45 17.56 -12.54
C PHE A 132 30.28 18.50 -12.84
N HIS A 133 30.46 19.77 -12.49
CA HIS A 133 29.50 20.81 -12.81
C HIS A 133 29.44 21.03 -14.32
N ALA A 134 28.27 21.32 -14.90
CA ALA A 134 28.10 21.48 -16.34
C ALA A 134 29.04 22.54 -16.97
N THR A 135 29.34 23.63 -16.26
CA THR A 135 30.31 24.64 -16.72
C THR A 135 31.75 24.12 -16.86
N GLN A 136 32.07 22.97 -16.26
CA GLN A 136 33.35 22.27 -16.40
C GLN A 136 33.37 21.31 -17.60
N VAL A 137 32.27 21.20 -18.34
CA VAL A 137 32.11 20.29 -19.47
C VAL A 137 32.10 21.09 -20.77
N GLU A 138 33.06 20.80 -21.65
CA GLU A 138 33.14 21.34 -22.99
C GLU A 138 32.07 20.70 -23.89
N GLY A 139 31.40 21.53 -24.69
CA GLY A 139 30.29 21.12 -25.56
C GLY A 139 28.93 20.98 -24.88
N MET A 140 28.84 21.21 -23.56
CA MET A 140 27.57 21.18 -22.85
C MET A 140 26.67 22.34 -23.34
N PRO A 141 25.41 22.07 -23.75
CA PRO A 141 24.49 23.12 -24.17
C PRO A 141 24.28 24.16 -23.07
N GLU A 142 24.14 25.43 -23.44
CA GLU A 142 23.84 26.52 -22.50
C GLU A 142 22.58 26.22 -21.68
N TRP A 143 22.66 26.46 -20.37
CA TRP A 143 21.49 26.36 -19.50
C TRP A 143 20.68 27.64 -19.62
N LYS A 144 19.42 27.51 -20.09
CA LYS A 144 18.52 28.65 -20.31
C LYS A 144 17.53 28.85 -19.16
N GLY A 145 17.73 28.19 -18.02
CA GLY A 145 16.70 28.07 -16.99
C GLY A 145 15.61 27.09 -17.38
N GLN A 146 14.72 26.82 -16.43
CA GLN A 146 13.48 26.09 -16.69
C GLN A 146 12.31 27.05 -16.45
N ASP A 147 11.49 27.28 -17.48
CA ASP A 147 10.26 28.07 -17.32
C ASP A 147 9.36 27.39 -16.29
N VAL A 148 9.14 28.09 -15.19
CA VAL A 148 8.21 27.66 -14.14
C VAL A 148 6.81 27.91 -14.69
N SER A 149 6.17 26.88 -15.23
CA SER A 149 4.83 26.96 -15.83
C SER A 149 3.70 27.07 -14.81
N TRP A 150 4.02 27.09 -13.52
CA TRP A 150 3.09 27.14 -12.41
C TRP A 150 3.34 28.38 -11.54
N ASN A 151 2.31 28.80 -10.79
CA ASN A 151 2.43 29.88 -9.83
C ASN A 151 3.02 29.37 -8.49
N PRO A 152 4.19 29.86 -8.04
CA PRO A 152 4.81 29.44 -6.77
C PRO A 152 3.93 29.70 -5.54
N HIS A 153 3.18 30.81 -5.53
CA HIS A 153 2.31 31.18 -4.40
C HIS A 153 1.12 30.23 -4.30
N GLU A 154 0.51 29.86 -5.42
CA GLU A 154 -0.60 28.89 -5.44
C GLU A 154 -0.15 27.51 -4.97
N ARG A 155 1.01 27.03 -5.41
CA ARG A 155 1.57 25.77 -4.91
C ARG A 155 1.89 25.82 -3.43
N SER A 156 2.37 26.95 -2.93
CA SER A 156 2.66 27.16 -1.51
C SER A 156 1.40 27.16 -0.66
N GLU A 157 0.36 27.89 -1.09
CA GLU A 157 -0.93 27.89 -0.42
C GLU A 157 -1.55 26.48 -0.46
N ALA A 158 -1.43 25.76 -1.58
CA ALA A 158 -1.89 24.38 -1.68
C ALA A 158 -1.16 23.42 -0.70
N ILE A 159 0.14 23.62 -0.46
CA ILE A 159 0.87 22.86 0.55
C ILE A 159 0.35 23.18 1.96
N LEU A 160 0.10 24.46 2.27
CA LEU A 160 -0.39 24.91 3.57
C LEU A 160 -1.81 24.39 3.84
N GLU A 161 -2.74 24.57 2.90
CA GLU A 161 -4.12 24.11 3.01
C GLU A 161 -4.19 22.58 3.10
N GLY A 162 -3.46 21.88 2.23
CA GLY A 162 -3.47 20.41 2.14
C GLY A 162 -2.82 19.74 3.34
N SER A 163 -2.05 20.49 4.13
CA SER A 163 -1.50 20.00 5.39
C SER A 163 -2.57 19.87 6.48
N GLY A 164 -3.67 20.63 6.39
CA GLY A 164 -4.65 20.74 7.46
C GLY A 164 -4.09 21.36 8.75
N ALA A 165 -2.94 22.04 8.68
CA ALA A 165 -2.37 22.72 9.84
C ALA A 165 -3.26 23.90 10.27
N SER A 166 -3.49 24.04 11.58
CA SER A 166 -4.15 25.25 12.09
C SER A 166 -3.17 26.41 12.03
N ILE A 167 -3.43 27.39 11.15
CA ILE A 167 -2.63 28.60 11.00
C ILE A 167 -3.44 29.79 11.51
N SER A 168 -2.86 30.65 12.34
CA SER A 168 -3.49 31.93 12.71
C SER A 168 -2.54 33.11 12.58
N HIS A 169 -3.08 34.22 12.06
CA HIS A 169 -2.37 35.46 11.79
C HIS A 169 -2.51 36.48 12.93
N ASP A 170 -2.43 36.02 14.19
CA ASP A 170 -2.68 36.82 15.39
C ASP A 170 -1.40 37.38 16.04
N GLN A 171 -0.25 37.19 15.41
CA GLN A 171 1.01 37.71 15.91
C GLN A 171 1.32 39.09 15.34
N ARG A 172 2.03 39.92 16.10
CA ARG A 172 2.42 41.25 15.63
C ARG A 172 3.62 41.19 14.68
N ASP A 173 4.68 40.51 15.11
CA ASP A 173 5.99 40.51 14.45
C ASP A 173 6.74 39.16 14.54
N ARG A 174 6.11 38.12 15.10
CA ARG A 174 6.69 36.79 15.30
C ARG A 174 5.96 35.71 14.51
N ALA A 175 6.72 34.81 13.92
CA ALA A 175 6.25 33.55 13.37
C ALA A 175 6.82 32.41 14.21
N PHE A 176 5.99 31.42 14.57
CA PHE A 176 6.42 30.21 15.28
C PHE A 176 5.39 29.08 15.20
N PHE A 177 5.86 27.84 15.22
CA PHE A 177 5.03 26.68 15.55
C PHE A 177 4.93 26.48 17.08
N SER A 178 3.70 26.43 17.59
CA SER A 178 3.42 26.06 18.99
C SER A 178 3.22 24.55 19.08
N TYR A 179 4.22 23.85 19.62
CA TYR A 179 4.16 22.39 19.80
C TYR A 179 2.96 21.97 20.65
N THR A 180 2.77 22.58 21.83
CA THR A 180 1.70 22.24 22.77
C THR A 180 0.29 22.45 22.21
N LEU A 181 0.10 23.52 21.43
CA LEU A 181 -1.21 23.83 20.83
C LEU A 181 -1.39 23.18 19.46
N ASP A 182 -0.36 22.53 18.93
CA ASP A 182 -0.35 21.96 17.58
C ASP A 182 -0.78 22.98 16.51
N LYS A 183 -0.28 24.23 16.64
CA LYS A 183 -0.76 25.40 15.89
C LYS A 183 0.38 26.26 15.37
N ILE A 184 0.28 26.70 14.12
CA ILE A 184 1.20 27.67 13.51
C ILE A 184 0.68 29.08 13.76
N LYS A 185 1.57 29.96 14.21
CA LYS A 185 1.30 31.35 14.55
C LYS A 185 2.12 32.25 13.61
N LEU A 186 1.47 33.10 12.84
CA LEU A 186 2.10 34.01 11.88
C LEU A 186 1.65 35.46 12.14
N PRO A 187 2.43 36.46 11.68
CA PRO A 187 1.92 37.82 11.49
C PRO A 187 0.92 37.90 10.33
N PRO A 188 0.07 38.93 10.27
CA PRO A 188 -0.74 39.25 9.11
C PRO A 188 0.09 39.32 7.81
N LYS A 189 -0.49 38.86 6.68
CA LYS A 189 0.21 38.79 5.38
C LYS A 189 0.74 40.17 4.94
N ASP A 190 0.07 41.26 5.27
CA ASP A 190 0.47 42.65 4.97
C ASP A 190 1.69 43.15 5.76
N LYS A 191 2.16 42.39 6.76
CA LYS A 191 3.38 42.70 7.53
C LYS A 191 4.65 42.11 6.93
N PHE A 192 4.54 41.33 5.86
CA PHE A 192 5.67 40.79 5.13
C PHE A 192 5.99 41.69 3.93
N ASP A 193 7.28 41.89 3.64
CA ASP A 193 7.70 42.73 2.50
C ASP A 193 7.27 42.17 1.14
N SER A 194 7.06 40.85 1.06
CA SER A 194 6.58 40.16 -0.14
C SER A 194 5.79 38.91 0.22
N GLN A 195 5.00 38.42 -0.75
CA GLN A 195 4.30 37.14 -0.61
C GLN A 195 5.28 35.97 -0.50
N ASP A 196 6.43 36.02 -1.18
CA ASP A 196 7.47 35.00 -1.07
C ASP A 196 8.00 34.89 0.36
N LYS A 197 8.29 36.02 1.02
CA LYS A 197 8.72 36.02 2.43
C LYS A 197 7.66 35.46 3.37
N TYR A 198 6.38 35.73 3.09
CA TYR A 198 5.27 35.13 3.84
C TYR A 198 5.26 33.60 3.66
N TYR A 199 5.25 33.09 2.42
CA TYR A 199 5.16 31.65 2.18
C TYR A 199 6.42 30.90 2.64
N ALA A 200 7.61 31.45 2.41
CA ALA A 200 8.85 30.87 2.94
C ALA A 200 8.82 30.76 4.47
N THR A 201 8.27 31.77 5.15
CA THR A 201 8.07 31.75 6.60
C THR A 201 7.03 30.73 7.03
N ALA A 202 5.88 30.67 6.35
CA ALA A 202 4.83 29.70 6.67
C ALA A 202 5.30 28.26 6.45
N LEU A 203 6.07 28.00 5.38
CA LEU A 203 6.65 26.70 5.08
C LEU A 203 7.72 26.29 6.09
N HIS A 204 8.50 27.23 6.64
CA HIS A 204 9.39 26.98 7.78
C HIS A 204 8.63 26.49 9.00
N GLU A 205 7.59 27.23 9.41
CA GLU A 205 6.77 26.82 10.55
C GLU A 205 6.01 25.52 10.28
N LEU A 206 5.63 25.27 9.03
CA LEU A 206 5.06 23.98 8.61
C LEU A 206 6.09 22.86 8.74
N GLY A 207 7.36 23.12 8.42
CA GLY A 207 8.48 22.22 8.65
C GLY A 207 8.55 21.76 10.11
N HIS A 208 8.48 22.68 11.06
CA HIS A 208 8.36 22.36 12.49
C HIS A 208 7.07 21.61 12.82
N TRP A 209 5.94 22.07 12.29
CA TRP A 209 4.65 21.42 12.49
C TRP A 209 4.70 19.94 12.07
N THR A 210 5.38 19.58 10.98
CA THR A 210 5.50 18.15 10.58
C THR A 210 6.17 17.27 11.65
N GLY A 211 6.89 17.86 12.60
CA GLY A 211 7.63 17.17 13.66
C GLY A 211 6.83 16.84 14.92
N HIS A 212 5.58 17.29 15.02
CA HIS A 212 4.72 16.93 16.15
C HIS A 212 4.47 15.42 16.19
N GLU A 213 4.35 14.85 17.39
CA GLU A 213 4.21 13.39 17.63
C GLU A 213 3.04 12.73 16.86
N LYS A 214 1.97 13.48 16.59
CA LYS A 214 0.82 13.02 15.78
C LYS A 214 1.20 12.69 14.34
N ARG A 215 2.27 13.28 13.82
CA ARG A 215 2.69 13.25 12.41
C ARG A 215 4.04 12.58 12.23
N TRP A 216 4.99 12.87 13.13
CA TRP A 216 6.33 12.29 13.10
C TRP A 216 6.46 11.13 14.09
N LYS A 217 6.42 9.90 13.58
CA LYS A 217 6.63 8.69 14.38
C LYS A 217 8.11 8.31 14.36
N GLY A 218 8.88 8.86 15.29
CA GLY A 218 10.30 8.54 15.47
C GLY A 218 10.98 9.48 16.48
N SER A 219 12.09 9.03 17.08
CA SER A 219 12.84 9.81 18.07
C SER A 219 13.93 10.69 17.45
N GLU A 220 14.00 10.80 16.12
CA GLU A 220 15.06 11.56 15.45
C GLU A 220 14.87 13.08 15.57
N ARG A 221 13.63 13.53 15.83
CA ARG A 221 13.30 14.93 16.05
C ARG A 221 12.86 15.12 17.49
N THR A 222 13.54 16.01 18.19
CA THR A 222 13.24 16.34 19.59
C THR A 222 13.03 17.84 19.69
N PHE A 223 11.90 18.26 20.25
CA PHE A 223 11.60 19.65 20.50
C PHE A 223 12.03 20.00 21.93
N GLY A 224 12.96 20.95 22.05
CA GLY A 224 13.49 21.43 23.32
C GLY A 224 13.22 22.91 23.55
N PRO A 225 13.45 23.42 24.77
CA PRO A 225 13.41 24.87 25.04
C PRO A 225 14.40 25.65 24.16
N LYS A 226 14.05 26.90 23.84
CA LYS A 226 14.93 27.79 23.07
C LYS A 226 16.30 27.91 23.75
N GLY A 227 17.38 27.79 22.96
CA GLY A 227 18.76 27.81 23.43
C GLY A 227 19.35 26.44 23.78
N THR A 228 18.59 25.36 23.68
CA THR A 228 19.10 23.98 23.85
C THR A 228 19.68 23.41 22.54
N GLN A 229 20.48 22.34 22.65
CA GLN A 229 21.01 21.65 21.45
C GLN A 229 19.91 20.97 20.64
N GLU A 230 18.89 20.43 21.31
CA GLU A 230 17.71 19.83 20.69
C GLU A 230 16.96 20.87 19.84
N TYR A 231 16.75 22.06 20.39
CA TYR A 231 16.15 23.18 19.67
C TYR A 231 16.97 23.59 18.46
N ALA A 232 18.30 23.74 18.62
CA ALA A 232 19.19 24.11 17.51
C ALA A 232 19.17 23.09 16.37
N ARG A 233 19.15 21.79 16.67
CA ARG A 233 19.05 20.72 15.66
C ARG A 233 17.73 20.77 14.91
N GLU A 234 16.62 20.99 15.61
CA GLU A 234 15.30 21.09 15.00
C GLU A 234 15.14 22.33 14.12
N GLU A 235 15.69 23.48 14.51
CA GLU A 235 15.79 24.67 13.64
C GLU A 235 16.64 24.40 12.41
N LEU A 236 17.79 23.72 12.55
CA LEU A 236 18.62 23.34 11.40
C LEU A 236 17.86 22.43 10.42
N ASN A 237 17.10 21.45 10.93
CA ASN A 237 16.27 20.57 10.12
C ASN A 237 15.20 21.35 9.36
N ALA A 238 14.47 22.23 10.05
CA ALA A 238 13.38 23.01 9.48
C ALA A 238 13.88 24.02 8.45
N GLU A 239 14.99 24.72 8.72
CA GLU A 239 15.57 25.73 7.83
C GLU A 239 16.08 25.10 6.51
N ILE A 240 16.78 23.96 6.59
CA ILE A 240 17.22 23.23 5.39
C ILE A 240 15.98 22.76 4.60
N ALA A 241 14.95 22.26 5.28
CA ALA A 241 13.75 21.76 4.62
C ALA A 241 12.94 22.89 3.95
N SER A 242 12.73 24.02 4.63
CA SER A 242 12.01 25.16 4.08
C SER A 242 12.70 25.74 2.86
N TRP A 243 14.04 25.81 2.91
CA TRP A 243 14.83 26.20 1.75
C TRP A 243 14.65 25.22 0.58
N MET A 244 14.78 23.91 0.80
CA MET A 244 14.58 22.91 -0.25
C MET A 244 13.17 22.94 -0.86
N VAL A 245 12.12 23.10 -0.02
CA VAL A 245 10.73 23.20 -0.51
C VAL A 245 10.53 24.48 -1.30
N SER A 246 11.05 25.62 -0.81
CA SER A 246 10.94 26.92 -1.49
C SER A 246 11.54 26.85 -2.89
N MET A 247 12.68 26.19 -3.05
CA MET A 247 13.29 25.93 -4.36
C MET A 247 12.41 25.07 -5.27
N GLU A 248 11.86 23.96 -4.76
CA GLU A 248 11.03 23.05 -5.56
C GLU A 248 9.72 23.71 -6.02
N VAL A 249 9.21 24.63 -5.20
CA VAL A 249 7.99 25.40 -5.49
C VAL A 249 8.29 26.60 -6.41
N GLY A 250 9.50 27.15 -6.34
CA GLY A 250 9.95 28.30 -7.12
C GLY A 250 9.80 29.64 -6.38
N LEU A 251 9.77 29.64 -5.05
CA LEU A 251 9.71 30.85 -4.23
C LEU A 251 11.07 31.54 -4.15
N GLU A 252 11.05 32.87 -4.04
CA GLU A 252 12.18 33.61 -3.50
C GLU A 252 12.42 33.17 -2.04
N TYR A 253 13.68 32.91 -1.70
CA TYR A 253 14.07 32.49 -0.35
C TYR A 253 15.00 33.52 0.26
N ASP A 254 14.46 34.37 1.12
CA ASP A 254 15.20 35.27 2.01
C ASP A 254 14.52 35.31 3.38
N ARG A 255 15.09 34.58 4.34
CA ARG A 255 14.52 34.50 5.70
C ARG A 255 15.01 35.62 6.62
N GLY A 256 16.15 36.27 6.35
CA GLY A 256 16.78 37.35 7.13
C GLY A 256 17.02 37.11 8.65
N ARG A 257 16.38 36.11 9.26
CA ARG A 257 16.31 35.81 10.71
C ARG A 257 17.14 34.60 11.13
N HIS A 258 17.77 33.91 10.19
CA HIS A 258 18.61 32.74 10.47
C HIS A 258 19.81 33.07 11.38
N LEU A 259 20.25 34.34 11.44
CA LEU A 259 21.37 34.81 12.27
C LEU A 259 21.22 34.45 13.76
N ALA A 260 19.99 34.34 14.28
CA ALA A 260 19.77 34.05 15.69
C ALA A 260 20.18 32.62 16.12
N TYR A 261 20.37 31.70 15.18
CA TYR A 261 20.65 30.28 15.46
C TYR A 261 21.99 29.79 14.91
N VAL A 262 22.65 30.57 14.04
CA VAL A 262 23.91 30.19 13.38
C VAL A 262 24.97 29.70 14.37
N ASP A 263 25.18 30.43 15.45
CA ASP A 263 26.17 30.05 16.48
C ASP A 263 25.84 28.71 17.13
N SER A 264 24.55 28.45 17.39
CA SER A 264 24.09 27.19 17.96
C SER A 264 24.21 26.01 16.99
N TRP A 265 24.02 26.25 15.69
CA TRP A 265 24.25 25.26 14.65
C TRP A 265 25.74 24.94 14.52
N ILE A 266 26.61 25.95 14.47
CA ILE A 266 28.06 25.78 14.44
C ILE A 266 28.52 24.92 15.62
N GLN A 267 28.09 25.25 16.84
CA GLN A 267 28.43 24.47 18.04
C GLN A 267 27.93 23.02 17.96
N ALA A 268 26.72 22.79 17.43
CA ALA A 268 26.18 21.44 17.25
C ALA A 268 27.01 20.63 16.25
N LEU A 269 27.41 21.23 15.13
CA LEU A 269 28.22 20.59 14.09
C LEU A 269 29.69 20.40 14.51
N GLU A 270 30.26 21.33 15.28
CA GLU A 270 31.62 21.18 15.85
C GLU A 270 31.67 20.05 16.89
N LYS A 271 30.60 19.89 17.70
CA LYS A 271 30.48 18.81 18.68
C LYS A 271 30.23 17.45 18.02
N ASP A 272 29.38 17.39 16.99
CA ASP A 272 29.07 16.18 16.25
C ASP A 272 28.99 16.45 14.74
N PRO A 273 30.11 16.28 14.00
CA PRO A 273 30.15 16.49 12.57
C PRO A 273 29.19 15.61 11.77
N TYR A 274 28.71 14.49 12.31
CA TYR A 274 27.73 13.66 11.62
C TYR A 274 26.32 14.26 11.67
N GLU A 275 26.07 15.27 12.52
CA GLU A 275 24.77 15.90 12.67
C GLU A 275 24.27 16.52 11.36
N ILE A 276 25.15 17.11 10.54
CA ILE A 276 24.73 17.65 9.25
C ILE A 276 24.18 16.57 8.30
N MET A 277 24.71 15.35 8.39
CA MET A 277 24.23 14.23 7.58
C MET A 277 22.80 13.85 8.00
N ARG A 278 22.55 13.80 9.32
CA ARG A 278 21.21 13.56 9.88
C ARG A 278 20.26 14.70 9.57
N ALA A 279 20.73 15.94 9.62
CA ALA A 279 19.92 17.11 9.32
C ALA A 279 19.47 17.14 7.86
N CYS A 280 20.38 16.93 6.91
CA CYS A 280 20.05 16.83 5.48
C CYS A 280 19.07 15.67 5.19
N GLN A 281 19.23 14.51 5.86
CA GLN A 281 18.32 13.39 5.70
C GLN A 281 16.92 13.68 6.28
N THR A 282 16.88 14.34 7.44
CA THR A 282 15.63 14.72 8.10
C THR A 282 14.90 15.79 7.31
N ALA A 283 15.62 16.79 6.80
CA ALA A 283 15.10 17.83 5.94
C ALA A 283 14.51 17.27 4.64
N GLU A 284 15.16 16.29 4.00
CA GLU A 284 14.63 15.62 2.81
C GLU A 284 13.30 14.90 3.09
N ARG A 285 13.15 14.29 4.28
CA ARG A 285 11.89 13.69 4.72
C ARG A 285 10.81 14.74 4.99
N ILE A 286 11.17 15.85 5.62
CA ILE A 286 10.25 16.98 5.87
C ILE A 286 9.75 17.53 4.53
N LYS A 287 10.67 17.82 3.58
CA LYS A 287 10.37 18.23 2.21
C LYS A 287 9.38 17.27 1.54
N GLY A 288 9.68 15.97 1.56
CA GLY A 288 8.80 14.95 0.98
C GLY A 288 7.40 14.90 1.61
N HIS A 289 7.29 15.16 2.92
CA HIS A 289 6.00 15.23 3.61
C HIS A 289 5.22 16.49 3.18
N MET A 290 5.86 17.66 3.17
CA MET A 290 5.26 18.93 2.79
C MET A 290 4.77 18.92 1.33
N LEU A 291 5.62 18.51 0.38
CA LEU A 291 5.23 18.37 -1.02
C LEU A 291 4.15 17.30 -1.24
N GLY A 292 4.01 16.36 -0.31
CA GLY A 292 2.93 15.37 -0.32
C GLY A 292 1.54 15.99 -0.14
N PHE A 293 1.43 17.12 0.55
CA PHE A 293 0.15 17.80 0.82
C PHE A 293 -0.47 18.42 -0.44
N GLU A 294 0.35 18.88 -1.39
CA GLU A 294 -0.13 19.40 -2.70
C GLU A 294 -0.94 18.35 -3.48
N LYS A 295 -0.59 17.07 -3.34
CA LYS A 295 -1.29 15.96 -4.01
C LYS A 295 -2.63 15.61 -3.35
N GLY A 296 -2.78 15.93 -2.06
CA GLY A 296 -4.05 15.82 -1.32
C GLY A 296 -5.09 16.80 -1.87
N ILE A 297 -4.70 18.06 -2.11
CA ILE A 297 -5.56 19.08 -2.71
C ILE A 297 -5.94 18.74 -4.14
N LYS A 298 -5.09 18.21 -5.01
CA LYS A 298 -5.56 17.84 -6.37
C LYS A 298 -6.68 16.78 -6.34
N MET A 299 -6.78 15.98 -5.27
CA MET A 299 -7.91 15.06 -5.01
C MET A 299 -9.06 15.70 -4.21
N GLU A 300 -8.77 16.67 -3.33
CA GLU A 300 -9.75 17.38 -2.48
C GLU A 300 -10.36 18.60 -3.17
N ASP A 301 -9.64 19.43 -3.94
CA ASP A 301 -10.17 20.47 -4.84
C ASP A 301 -11.09 19.87 -5.92
N GLN A 302 -10.84 18.63 -6.36
CA GLN A 302 -11.77 17.91 -7.23
C GLN A 302 -13.04 17.50 -6.48
N LYS A 303 -12.98 17.31 -5.16
CA LYS A 303 -14.15 17.07 -4.30
C LYS A 303 -14.83 18.39 -3.89
N GLU A 304 -14.10 19.43 -3.54
CA GLU A 304 -14.62 20.72 -3.07
C GLU A 304 -15.12 21.58 -4.21
N LYS A 305 -14.48 21.66 -5.39
CA LYS A 305 -15.10 22.28 -6.58
C LYS A 305 -16.40 21.58 -7.00
N ASN A 306 -16.56 20.31 -6.62
CA ASN A 306 -17.80 19.55 -6.77
C ASN A 306 -18.84 19.82 -5.65
N ILE A 307 -18.44 20.33 -4.48
CA ILE A 307 -19.31 20.64 -3.32
C ILE A 307 -19.67 22.14 -3.27
N THR A 308 -18.77 23.05 -3.61
CA THR A 308 -19.01 24.50 -3.61
C THR A 308 -19.88 24.93 -4.79
N LYS A 309 -19.85 24.18 -5.90
CA LYS A 309 -20.86 24.31 -6.98
C LYS A 309 -22.28 23.91 -6.54
N GLU A 310 -22.44 23.14 -5.46
CA GLU A 310 -23.75 22.73 -4.92
C GLU A 310 -24.36 23.74 -3.94
N LYS A 311 -23.62 24.72 -3.42
CA LYS A 311 -24.12 25.64 -2.38
C LYS A 311 -24.58 27.03 -2.83
N VAL A 312 -24.33 27.45 -4.08
CA VAL A 312 -24.68 28.82 -4.57
C VAL A 312 -25.88 28.83 -5.52
N LYS A 313 -26.62 27.71 -5.68
CA LYS A 313 -27.84 27.67 -6.52
C LYS A 313 -29.08 27.31 -5.70
N GLU A 314 -29.48 28.20 -4.80
CA GLU A 314 -30.85 28.23 -4.27
C GLU A 314 -31.22 29.68 -3.96
N GLN A 315 -31.61 30.43 -5.01
CA GLN A 315 -32.79 31.31 -5.03
C GLN A 315 -32.97 31.91 -6.43
N GLU A 316 -34.20 31.77 -6.94
CA GLU A 316 -34.84 32.34 -8.15
C GLU A 316 -34.77 31.59 -9.52
N PRO A 317 -35.82 31.71 -10.37
CA PRO A 317 -36.58 30.56 -10.90
C PRO A 317 -36.23 30.10 -12.32
N GLU A 318 -36.65 28.85 -12.61
CA GLU A 318 -36.77 28.17 -13.91
C GLU A 318 -35.62 28.33 -14.93
N GLN A 319 -34.77 27.28 -15.04
CA GLN A 319 -34.54 26.55 -16.31
C GLN A 319 -33.61 25.32 -16.11
N THR A 320 -34.04 24.21 -16.71
CA THR A 320 -33.46 22.86 -16.75
C THR A 320 -31.96 22.81 -17.09
N LEU A 321 -31.12 22.31 -16.17
CA LEU A 321 -29.74 21.86 -16.46
C LEU A 321 -29.47 20.53 -15.73
N SER A 322 -28.92 19.57 -16.46
CA SER A 322 -28.81 18.16 -16.07
C SER A 322 -27.75 17.90 -14.98
N GLN A 323 -28.08 17.09 -13.98
CA GLN A 323 -27.18 16.64 -12.92
C GLN A 323 -26.43 15.39 -13.39
N LEU A 324 -25.12 15.46 -13.58
CA LEU A 324 -24.32 14.29 -13.97
C LEU A 324 -23.87 13.47 -12.75
N ALA A 325 -23.79 12.15 -12.90
CA ALA A 325 -23.39 11.21 -11.84
C ALA A 325 -21.90 11.39 -11.51
N LYS A 326 -21.57 11.83 -10.30
CA LYS A 326 -20.18 12.02 -9.86
C LYS A 326 -19.44 10.71 -9.58
N GLU A 327 -20.17 9.62 -9.34
CA GLU A 327 -19.62 8.28 -9.11
C GLU A 327 -20.63 7.20 -9.52
N LYS A 328 -20.19 5.93 -9.52
CA LYS A 328 -21.03 4.78 -9.85
C LYS A 328 -22.22 4.67 -8.88
N THR A 329 -23.42 5.03 -9.34
CA THR A 329 -24.63 5.08 -8.52
C THR A 329 -25.59 3.96 -8.89
N TYR A 330 -25.95 3.06 -7.96
CA TYR A 330 -26.89 1.98 -8.26
C TYR A 330 -28.33 2.51 -8.35
N LEU A 331 -29.05 2.01 -9.35
CA LEU A 331 -30.41 2.43 -9.71
C LEU A 331 -31.40 1.31 -9.41
N ALA A 332 -32.54 1.71 -8.87
CA ALA A 332 -33.66 0.84 -8.56
C ALA A 332 -34.55 0.58 -9.79
N VAL A 333 -33.97 0.09 -10.88
CA VAL A 333 -34.68 -0.14 -12.15
C VAL A 333 -35.48 -1.46 -12.10
N PRO A 334 -36.83 -1.43 -12.20
CA PRO A 334 -37.64 -2.63 -12.35
C PRO A 334 -37.36 -3.34 -13.68
N TYR A 335 -37.57 -4.65 -13.74
CA TYR A 335 -37.28 -5.43 -14.95
C TYR A 335 -38.02 -4.92 -16.20
N SER A 336 -39.27 -4.48 -16.04
CA SER A 336 -40.10 -3.92 -17.11
C SER A 336 -39.52 -2.63 -17.72
N GLN A 337 -38.74 -1.87 -16.95
CA GLN A 337 -38.22 -0.55 -17.34
C GLN A 337 -36.75 -0.60 -17.78
N LYS A 338 -36.17 -1.81 -17.86
CA LYS A 338 -34.75 -2.03 -18.19
C LYS A 338 -34.30 -1.41 -19.52
N ASN A 339 -35.16 -1.46 -20.55
CA ASN A 339 -34.83 -0.97 -21.88
C ASN A 339 -34.82 0.57 -21.89
N THR A 340 -35.75 1.18 -21.15
CA THR A 340 -35.84 2.63 -20.99
C THR A 340 -34.64 3.16 -20.19
N ALA A 341 -34.33 2.55 -19.05
CA ALA A 341 -33.16 2.92 -18.26
C ALA A 341 -31.85 2.77 -19.05
N LYS A 342 -31.71 1.69 -19.84
CA LYS A 342 -30.53 1.46 -20.69
C LYS A 342 -30.39 2.53 -21.79
N LYS A 343 -31.49 2.96 -22.41
CA LYS A 343 -31.49 4.05 -23.41
C LYS A 343 -31.07 5.39 -22.79
N LEU A 344 -31.38 5.59 -21.51
CA LEU A 344 -31.03 6.78 -20.73
C LEU A 344 -29.64 6.68 -20.07
N GLY A 345 -28.83 5.67 -20.43
CA GLY A 345 -27.42 5.57 -20.01
C GLY A 345 -27.15 4.60 -18.85
N ALA A 346 -28.16 3.94 -18.27
CA ALA A 346 -27.95 2.95 -17.23
C ALA A 346 -27.27 1.68 -17.75
N LYS A 347 -26.36 1.11 -16.96
CA LYS A 347 -25.64 -0.14 -17.24
C LYS A 347 -26.02 -1.21 -16.22
N TRP A 348 -25.87 -2.48 -16.61
CA TRP A 348 -26.14 -3.63 -15.76
C TRP A 348 -24.85 -4.17 -15.14
N ASP A 349 -24.80 -4.27 -13.81
CA ASP A 349 -23.73 -4.96 -13.10
C ASP A 349 -24.11 -6.43 -12.91
N GLY A 350 -23.51 -7.32 -13.70
CA GLY A 350 -23.78 -8.75 -13.64
C GLY A 350 -23.35 -9.44 -12.34
N ARG A 351 -22.36 -8.87 -11.62
CA ARG A 351 -21.87 -9.43 -10.34
C ARG A 351 -22.80 -9.05 -9.19
N LYS A 352 -23.24 -7.79 -9.15
CA LYS A 352 -24.14 -7.26 -8.11
C LYS A 352 -25.62 -7.41 -8.49
N LYS A 353 -25.91 -7.93 -9.69
CA LYS A 353 -27.26 -8.13 -10.26
C LYS A 353 -28.15 -6.89 -10.10
N SER A 354 -27.58 -5.71 -10.40
CA SER A 354 -28.23 -4.41 -10.19
C SER A 354 -27.91 -3.45 -11.34
N TRP A 355 -28.84 -2.55 -11.65
CA TRP A 355 -28.62 -1.46 -12.61
C TRP A 355 -27.83 -0.33 -11.94
N TYR A 356 -27.02 0.39 -12.70
CA TYR A 356 -26.26 1.54 -12.20
C TYR A 356 -26.09 2.62 -13.26
N ALA A 357 -26.01 3.87 -12.83
CA ALA A 357 -25.54 4.99 -13.63
C ALA A 357 -24.00 5.03 -13.55
N PRO A 358 -23.25 4.89 -14.67
CA PRO A 358 -21.82 5.16 -14.68
C PRO A 358 -21.53 6.63 -14.37
N GLU A 359 -20.32 6.91 -13.88
CA GLU A 359 -19.81 8.27 -13.71
C GLU A 359 -19.96 9.07 -15.02
N GLY A 360 -20.43 10.31 -14.91
CA GLY A 360 -20.77 11.19 -16.03
C GLY A 360 -22.14 10.97 -16.66
N SER A 361 -22.97 10.02 -16.18
CA SER A 361 -24.34 9.84 -16.70
C SER A 361 -25.27 10.94 -16.22
N ASP A 362 -26.22 11.36 -17.06
CA ASP A 362 -27.27 12.28 -16.63
C ASP A 362 -28.23 11.62 -15.62
N LEU A 363 -28.07 11.97 -14.34
CA LEU A 363 -28.92 11.57 -13.23
C LEU A 363 -30.29 12.25 -13.27
N THR A 364 -30.43 13.41 -13.92
CA THR A 364 -31.76 14.03 -14.09
C THR A 364 -32.66 13.12 -14.92
N SER A 365 -32.13 12.59 -16.02
CA SER A 365 -32.80 11.59 -16.87
C SER A 365 -33.06 10.25 -16.16
N LEU A 366 -32.28 9.91 -15.14
CA LEU A 366 -32.37 8.65 -14.38
C LEU A 366 -33.01 8.81 -12.98
N SER A 367 -33.48 10.02 -12.65
CA SER A 367 -33.92 10.42 -11.30
C SER A 367 -35.04 9.55 -10.74
N GLN A 368 -35.95 9.06 -11.59
CA GLN A 368 -37.02 8.14 -11.23
C GLN A 368 -36.55 6.80 -10.64
N TRP A 369 -35.28 6.43 -10.84
CA TRP A 369 -34.67 5.21 -10.32
C TRP A 369 -33.61 5.45 -9.24
N LEU A 370 -33.39 6.69 -8.81
CA LEU A 370 -32.50 6.97 -7.69
C LEU A 370 -33.14 6.46 -6.37
N PRO A 371 -32.35 5.88 -5.46
CA PRO A 371 -32.87 5.30 -4.23
C PRO A 371 -33.26 6.33 -3.14
N ASP A 372 -33.21 7.64 -3.41
CA ASP A 372 -33.46 8.69 -2.43
C ASP A 372 -34.94 8.81 -2.05
N GLY A 373 -35.25 8.38 -0.83
CA GLY A 373 -36.55 8.62 -0.20
C GLY A 373 -36.61 8.00 1.19
N LYS A 374 -36.69 8.85 2.23
CA LYS A 374 -37.12 8.44 3.57
C LYS A 374 -38.44 7.67 3.47
N GLN A 375 -38.53 6.56 4.19
CA GLN A 375 -39.68 5.64 4.20
C GLN A 375 -40.99 6.40 4.51
N LYS A 376 -42.06 6.11 3.76
CA LYS A 376 -43.38 5.93 4.35
C LYS A 376 -43.55 4.43 4.54
N GLU A 377 -43.44 3.97 5.78
CA GLU A 377 -43.89 2.63 6.14
C GLU A 377 -45.42 2.64 6.11
N GLU A 378 -46.02 1.92 5.16
CA GLU A 378 -47.43 1.56 5.25
C GLU A 378 -47.57 0.52 6.36
N LYS A 379 -48.27 0.89 7.45
CA LYS A 379 -48.56 -0.03 8.54
C LYS A 379 -49.48 -1.16 8.06
N PRO A 380 -49.19 -2.43 8.37
CA PRO A 380 -50.05 -3.55 7.97
C PRO A 380 -51.42 -3.48 8.68
N GLN A 381 -52.48 -3.84 7.95
CA GLN A 381 -53.88 -3.72 8.39
C GLN A 381 -54.35 -4.89 9.28
N MET A 382 -53.54 -5.93 9.49
CA MET A 382 -53.85 -7.09 10.36
C MET A 382 -52.57 -7.72 10.95
N ALA A 383 -52.64 -8.27 12.17
CA ALA A 383 -51.48 -8.87 12.84
C ALA A 383 -51.09 -10.23 12.23
N PRO A 384 -49.78 -10.59 12.15
CA PRO A 384 -49.32 -11.85 11.52
C PRO A 384 -49.96 -13.12 12.07
N GLU A 385 -50.27 -13.15 13.36
CA GLU A 385 -50.94 -14.26 14.04
C GLU A 385 -52.38 -14.45 13.54
N GLN A 386 -53.07 -13.35 13.21
CA GLN A 386 -54.42 -13.38 12.64
C GLN A 386 -54.42 -13.87 11.19
N GLU A 387 -53.44 -13.42 10.40
CA GLU A 387 -53.27 -13.89 9.02
C GLU A 387 -52.92 -15.39 8.97
N PHE A 388 -52.06 -15.86 9.89
CA PHE A 388 -51.76 -17.27 9.98
C PHE A 388 -52.97 -18.10 10.45
N ALA A 389 -53.75 -17.58 11.38
CA ALA A 389 -54.99 -18.23 11.83
C ALA A 389 -55.96 -18.46 10.67
N GLN A 390 -56.09 -17.49 9.76
CA GLN A 390 -56.92 -17.61 8.58
C GLN A 390 -56.40 -18.70 7.63
N ALA A 391 -55.09 -18.70 7.33
CA ALA A 391 -54.49 -19.72 6.48
C ALA A 391 -54.62 -21.14 7.03
N LEU A 392 -54.56 -21.31 8.36
CA LEU A 392 -54.80 -22.60 9.01
C LEU A 392 -56.24 -23.08 8.83
N ARG A 393 -57.23 -22.19 8.98
CA ARG A 393 -58.65 -22.52 8.77
C ARG A 393 -58.96 -22.85 7.31
N GLU A 394 -58.40 -22.09 6.37
CA GLU A 394 -58.53 -22.36 4.93
C GLU A 394 -57.90 -23.71 4.53
N ALA A 395 -56.83 -24.13 5.22
CA ALA A 395 -56.24 -25.46 5.07
C ALA A 395 -57.05 -26.58 5.77
N GLY A 396 -58.18 -26.24 6.38
CA GLY A 396 -59.10 -27.16 7.06
C GLY A 396 -58.68 -27.56 8.47
N LEU A 397 -57.79 -26.80 9.13
CA LEU A 397 -57.40 -27.01 10.53
C LEU A 397 -58.32 -26.20 11.47
N ILE A 398 -58.79 -26.84 12.52
CA ILE A 398 -59.64 -26.21 13.55
C ILE A 398 -58.74 -25.68 14.66
N VAL A 399 -58.51 -24.38 14.67
CA VAL A 399 -57.69 -23.66 15.68
C VAL A 399 -58.59 -22.71 16.47
N GLU A 400 -58.71 -22.97 17.78
CA GLU A 400 -59.45 -22.15 18.73
C GLU A 400 -58.58 -20.96 19.16
N GLY A 401 -58.98 -19.73 18.80
CA GLY A 401 -58.20 -18.51 19.07
C GLY A 401 -57.09 -18.21 18.06
N LEU A 402 -56.03 -17.52 18.51
CA LEU A 402 -54.84 -17.23 17.71
C LEU A 402 -53.83 -18.40 17.78
N PRO A 403 -53.17 -18.75 16.67
CA PRO A 403 -52.20 -19.83 16.63
C PRO A 403 -50.94 -19.50 17.43
N ILE A 404 -50.35 -20.53 18.05
CA ILE A 404 -49.09 -20.40 18.78
C ILE A 404 -47.94 -20.40 17.76
N MET A 405 -47.19 -19.30 17.70
CA MET A 405 -46.12 -19.07 16.71
C MET A 405 -44.73 -18.95 17.35
N ASN A 406 -44.39 -19.90 18.22
CA ASN A 406 -43.12 -19.95 18.97
C ASN A 406 -42.07 -20.91 18.37
N GLY A 407 -42.31 -21.45 17.17
CA GLY A 407 -41.44 -22.42 16.49
C GLY A 407 -41.71 -23.89 16.84
N GLU A 408 -42.69 -24.19 17.69
CA GLU A 408 -43.02 -25.57 18.09
C GLU A 408 -44.16 -26.17 17.25
N LEU A 409 -44.15 -27.51 17.07
CA LEU A 409 -45.18 -28.23 16.33
C LEU A 409 -46.45 -28.39 17.17
N GLN A 410 -47.52 -27.75 16.72
CA GLN A 410 -48.85 -27.83 17.30
C GLN A 410 -49.70 -28.86 16.55
N ARG A 411 -50.44 -29.69 17.31
CA ARG A 411 -51.37 -30.69 16.76
C ARG A 411 -52.81 -30.27 17.02
N VAL A 412 -53.61 -30.22 15.97
CA VAL A 412 -55.00 -29.74 16.00
C VAL A 412 -55.94 -30.67 15.24
N ARG A 413 -57.24 -30.50 15.47
CA ARG A 413 -58.29 -31.21 14.73
C ARG A 413 -58.41 -30.62 13.32
N VAL A 414 -59.00 -31.39 12.40
CA VAL A 414 -59.30 -30.93 11.03
C VAL A 414 -60.78 -31.08 10.73
N GLU A 415 -61.31 -30.26 9.85
CA GLU A 415 -62.72 -30.30 9.46
C GLU A 415 -63.11 -31.65 8.83
N GLY A 416 -64.24 -32.19 9.29
CA GLY A 416 -64.69 -33.55 8.96
C GLY A 416 -63.82 -34.68 9.52
N GLY A 417 -62.78 -34.39 10.30
CA GLY A 417 -61.95 -35.40 10.97
C GLY A 417 -62.71 -36.19 12.04
N LYS A 418 -62.16 -37.34 12.47
CA LYS A 418 -62.76 -38.10 13.58
C LYS A 418 -62.68 -37.27 14.87
N GLN A 419 -63.77 -37.21 15.64
CA GLN A 419 -63.98 -36.26 16.74
C GLN A 419 -62.86 -36.22 17.80
N ASN A 420 -62.10 -37.31 17.96
CA ASN A 420 -61.00 -37.45 18.92
C ASN A 420 -59.59 -37.55 18.31
N LYS A 421 -59.40 -37.29 17.00
CA LYS A 421 -58.07 -37.34 16.35
C LYS A 421 -57.59 -35.95 15.93
N LYS A 422 -56.31 -35.69 16.19
CA LYS A 422 -55.61 -34.45 15.84
C LYS A 422 -54.79 -34.64 14.56
N ASP A 423 -55.50 -34.85 13.45
CA ASP A 423 -54.92 -35.15 12.13
C ASP A 423 -54.40 -33.89 11.39
N GLY A 424 -54.34 -32.74 12.05
CA GLY A 424 -53.72 -31.50 11.56
C GLY A 424 -52.48 -31.14 12.37
N ALA A 425 -51.48 -30.58 11.70
CA ALA A 425 -50.24 -30.10 12.31
C ALA A 425 -49.88 -28.72 11.77
N TYR A 426 -49.35 -27.86 12.63
CA TYR A 426 -48.73 -26.61 12.19
C TYR A 426 -47.56 -26.18 13.07
N THR A 427 -46.69 -25.35 12.52
CA THR A 427 -45.63 -24.67 13.28
C THR A 427 -45.55 -23.24 12.78
N GLY A 428 -45.56 -22.24 13.65
CA GLY A 428 -45.41 -20.83 13.28
C GLY A 428 -44.19 -20.20 13.95
N TYR A 429 -43.60 -19.21 13.28
CA TYR A 429 -42.42 -18.45 13.71
C TYR A 429 -42.75 -16.95 13.58
N LEU A 430 -42.45 -16.17 14.62
CA LEU A 430 -42.57 -14.71 14.61
C LEU A 430 -41.23 -13.99 14.42
N ASP A 431 -40.10 -14.71 14.48
CA ASP A 431 -38.77 -14.17 14.26
C ASP A 431 -38.47 -13.97 12.76
N GLY A 432 -37.83 -12.85 12.43
CA GLY A 432 -37.55 -12.47 11.05
C GLY A 432 -38.81 -12.08 10.26
N ARG A 433 -39.11 -12.78 9.15
CA ARG A 433 -40.39 -12.62 8.43
C ARG A 433 -41.33 -13.70 8.95
N PRO A 434 -42.48 -13.36 9.58
CA PRO A 434 -43.36 -14.36 10.14
C PRO A 434 -43.74 -15.42 9.09
N ALA A 435 -43.57 -16.67 9.47
CA ALA A 435 -43.70 -17.81 8.60
C ALA A 435 -44.23 -19.02 9.36
N GLY A 436 -44.77 -19.99 8.66
CA GLY A 436 -45.27 -21.19 9.27
C GLY A 436 -45.36 -22.34 8.29
N PHE A 437 -45.57 -23.52 8.83
CA PHE A 437 -45.77 -24.76 8.12
C PHE A 437 -47.15 -25.30 8.49
N ILE A 438 -47.91 -25.79 7.52
CA ILE A 438 -49.27 -26.30 7.68
C ILE A 438 -49.36 -27.68 7.03
N GLU A 439 -49.92 -28.64 7.75
CA GLU A 439 -50.12 -30.01 7.30
C GLU A 439 -51.49 -30.54 7.73
N ASN A 440 -52.27 -31.04 6.76
CA ASN A 440 -53.54 -31.71 6.99
C ASN A 440 -53.42 -33.16 6.51
N HIS A 441 -53.31 -34.11 7.43
CA HIS A 441 -53.05 -35.51 7.12
C HIS A 441 -54.26 -36.20 6.49
N LYS A 442 -55.46 -35.62 6.63
CA LYS A 442 -56.69 -36.16 6.04
C LYS A 442 -56.82 -35.82 4.56
N THR A 443 -56.49 -34.58 4.18
CA THR A 443 -56.52 -34.13 2.77
C THR A 443 -55.20 -34.35 2.03
N GLY A 444 -54.13 -34.67 2.77
CA GLY A 444 -52.77 -34.78 2.24
C GLY A 444 -52.10 -33.43 1.96
N LEU A 445 -52.75 -32.31 2.32
CA LEU A 445 -52.22 -30.97 2.08
C LEU A 445 -51.01 -30.71 2.98
N ARG A 446 -49.90 -30.28 2.37
CA ARG A 446 -48.68 -29.89 3.06
C ARG A 446 -48.12 -28.63 2.42
N THR A 447 -48.09 -27.52 3.16
CA THR A 447 -47.69 -26.21 2.60
C THR A 447 -46.94 -25.35 3.60
N ASN A 448 -46.12 -24.42 3.10
CA ASN A 448 -45.48 -23.40 3.90
C ASN A 448 -46.24 -22.08 3.73
N TRP A 449 -46.65 -21.50 4.85
CA TRP A 449 -47.23 -20.18 4.93
C TRP A 449 -46.15 -19.15 5.26
N LYS A 450 -46.28 -17.95 4.70
CA LYS A 450 -45.49 -16.77 5.09
C LYS A 450 -46.45 -15.61 5.17
N ALA A 451 -46.32 -14.77 6.20
CA ALA A 451 -47.15 -13.58 6.32
C ALA A 451 -47.04 -12.74 5.04
N ASN A 452 -48.19 -12.43 4.46
CA ASN A 452 -48.34 -11.56 3.31
C ASN A 452 -48.35 -10.10 3.76
N GLY A 453 -47.22 -9.68 4.33
CA GLY A 453 -46.74 -8.31 4.20
C GLY A 453 -45.85 -8.20 2.96
N HIS A 454 -46.49 -7.97 1.80
CA HIS A 454 -45.93 -7.70 0.46
C HIS A 454 -45.21 -8.86 -0.28
N LYS A 455 -45.75 -9.22 -1.46
CA LYS A 455 -44.89 -9.28 -2.65
C LYS A 455 -44.34 -7.87 -2.80
N LEU A 456 -43.05 -7.67 -2.51
CA LEU A 456 -42.38 -6.43 -2.84
C LEU A 456 -42.68 -6.16 -4.33
N SER A 457 -43.20 -4.98 -4.66
CA SER A 457 -43.41 -4.64 -6.07
C SER A 457 -42.07 -4.76 -6.81
N PRO A 458 -42.06 -4.99 -8.13
CA PRO A 458 -40.82 -4.97 -8.92
C PRO A 458 -39.92 -3.76 -8.62
N GLU A 459 -40.53 -2.61 -8.31
CA GLU A 459 -39.89 -1.36 -7.89
C GLU A 459 -39.28 -1.46 -6.48
N ALA A 460 -40.01 -2.01 -5.50
CA ALA A 460 -39.50 -2.20 -4.14
C ALA A 460 -38.36 -3.23 -4.09
N MET A 461 -38.42 -4.30 -4.89
CA MET A 461 -37.32 -5.27 -5.03
C MET A 461 -36.09 -4.64 -5.68
N ALA A 462 -36.29 -3.78 -6.70
CA ALA A 462 -35.20 -3.07 -7.34
C ALA A 462 -34.53 -2.07 -6.39
N LYS A 463 -35.29 -1.37 -5.54
CA LYS A 463 -34.77 -0.48 -4.49
C LYS A 463 -33.97 -1.24 -3.44
N ILE A 464 -34.46 -2.38 -2.95
CA ILE A 464 -33.72 -3.20 -1.98
C ILE A 464 -32.40 -3.74 -2.57
N LYS A 465 -32.42 -4.19 -3.84
CA LYS A 465 -31.20 -4.64 -4.53
C LYS A 465 -30.20 -3.50 -4.72
N ALA A 466 -30.66 -2.33 -5.15
CA ALA A 466 -29.82 -1.14 -5.28
C ALA A 466 -29.21 -0.74 -3.92
N ASN A 467 -30.00 -0.68 -2.85
CA ASN A 467 -29.54 -0.36 -1.50
C ASN A 467 -28.56 -1.41 -0.94
N ALA A 468 -28.81 -2.71 -1.19
CA ALA A 468 -27.90 -3.78 -0.81
C ALA A 468 -26.57 -3.71 -1.58
N ALA A 469 -26.62 -3.39 -2.88
CA ALA A 469 -25.45 -3.17 -3.71
C ALA A 469 -24.64 -1.95 -3.23
N MET A 470 -25.30 -0.83 -2.91
CA MET A 470 -24.67 0.36 -2.31
C MET A 470 -24.02 0.05 -0.96
N ARG A 471 -24.71 -0.63 -0.04
CA ARG A 471 -24.12 -1.04 1.25
C ARG A 471 -22.94 -1.99 1.07
N GLN A 472 -23.00 -2.86 0.08
CA GLN A 472 -21.88 -3.76 -0.22
C GLN A 472 -20.70 -2.99 -0.83
N GLU A 473 -20.95 -2.00 -1.71
CA GLU A 473 -19.93 -1.11 -2.26
C GLU A 473 -19.27 -0.27 -1.17
N ALA A 474 -20.05 0.29 -0.24
CA ALA A 474 -19.56 1.04 0.92
C ALA A 474 -18.68 0.16 1.82
N ARG A 475 -19.10 -1.07 2.14
CA ARG A 475 -18.25 -2.03 2.89
C ARG A 475 -17.01 -2.45 2.11
N ASP A 476 -17.11 -2.60 0.78
CA ASP A 476 -15.97 -2.93 -0.07
C ASP A 476 -14.97 -1.76 -0.13
N LEU A 477 -15.44 -0.50 -0.07
CA LEU A 477 -14.61 0.70 0.06
C LEU A 477 -13.96 0.79 1.45
N GLU A 478 -14.73 0.68 2.53
CA GLU A 478 -14.24 0.69 3.91
C GLU A 478 -13.18 -0.40 4.13
N ARG A 479 -13.42 -1.61 3.61
CA ARG A 479 -12.42 -2.69 3.63
C ARG A 479 -11.16 -2.33 2.85
N ARG A 480 -11.26 -1.67 1.69
CA ARG A 480 -10.10 -1.23 0.90
C ARG A 480 -9.30 -0.16 1.65
N GLU A 481 -9.97 0.80 2.29
CA GLU A 481 -9.33 1.83 3.10
C GLU A 481 -8.64 1.22 4.33
N ALA A 482 -9.30 0.31 5.04
CA ALA A 482 -8.70 -0.42 6.15
C ALA A 482 -7.46 -1.23 5.72
N GLN A 483 -7.53 -1.89 4.55
CA GLN A 483 -6.40 -2.62 3.96
C GLN A 483 -5.24 -1.69 3.59
N GLU A 484 -5.52 -0.53 3.00
CA GLU A 484 -4.53 0.48 2.65
C GLU A 484 -3.83 1.04 3.90
N GLN A 485 -4.59 1.32 4.97
CA GLN A 485 -4.02 1.74 6.25
C GLN A 485 -3.17 0.64 6.89
N ALA A 486 -3.60 -0.62 6.82
CA ALA A 486 -2.84 -1.76 7.31
C ALA A 486 -1.54 -1.98 6.50
N ALA A 487 -1.56 -1.82 5.18
CA ALA A 487 -0.39 -1.86 4.33
C ALA A 487 0.63 -0.76 4.69
N LYS A 488 0.15 0.47 4.97
CA LYS A 488 1.00 1.57 5.47
C LYS A 488 1.65 1.22 6.82
N ARG A 489 0.91 0.63 7.76
CA ARG A 489 1.45 0.16 9.05
C ARG A 489 2.50 -0.94 8.85
N ALA A 490 2.21 -1.94 8.01
CA ALA A 490 3.14 -3.02 7.67
C ALA A 490 4.44 -2.48 7.06
N TYR A 491 4.33 -1.51 6.14
CA TYR A 491 5.47 -0.84 5.53
C TYR A 491 6.28 -0.03 6.55
N ALA A 492 5.63 0.72 7.44
CA ALA A 492 6.31 1.45 8.51
C ALA A 492 7.05 0.50 9.45
N LYS A 493 6.43 -0.62 9.86
CA LYS A 493 7.08 -1.68 10.64
C LYS A 493 8.30 -2.25 9.92
N TRP A 494 8.20 -2.51 8.61
CA TRP A 494 9.32 -2.98 7.79
C TRP A 494 10.46 -1.96 7.68
N ARG A 495 10.12 -0.68 7.52
CA ARG A 495 11.06 0.41 7.33
C ARG A 495 11.85 0.70 8.60
N ASN A 496 11.16 0.67 9.74
CA ASN A 496 11.68 0.97 11.08
C ASN A 496 12.17 -0.25 11.85
N ALA A 497 12.18 -1.42 11.21
CA ALA A 497 12.74 -2.64 11.79
C ALA A 497 14.22 -2.43 12.17
N LYS A 498 14.66 -3.05 13.28
CA LYS A 498 16.00 -2.93 13.86
C LYS A 498 17.11 -3.26 12.85
N GLY A 499 16.82 -4.17 11.94
CA GLY A 499 17.72 -4.53 10.85
C GLY A 499 17.26 -5.81 10.17
N TRP A 500 18.11 -6.32 9.27
CA TRP A 500 17.96 -7.67 8.74
C TRP A 500 18.06 -8.71 9.85
N ALA A 501 17.28 -9.78 9.74
CA ALA A 501 17.30 -10.82 10.75
C ALA A 501 18.64 -11.55 10.69
N PRO A 502 19.36 -11.68 11.81
CA PRO A 502 20.60 -12.42 11.85
C PRO A 502 20.32 -13.93 11.76
N GLU A 503 21.30 -14.72 11.31
CA GLU A 503 21.14 -16.18 11.16
C GLU A 503 20.88 -16.89 12.50
N ASP A 504 21.32 -16.30 13.62
CA ASP A 504 21.12 -16.83 14.98
C ASP A 504 19.76 -16.46 15.60
N GLN A 505 18.87 -15.80 14.85
CA GLN A 505 17.52 -15.48 15.31
C GLN A 505 16.79 -16.76 15.77
N PRO A 506 16.11 -16.78 16.94
CA PRO A 506 15.63 -18.03 17.55
C PRO A 506 14.75 -18.92 16.69
N TYR A 507 13.85 -18.35 15.89
CA TYR A 507 12.98 -19.12 15.00
C TYR A 507 13.76 -19.72 13.82
N LEU A 508 14.63 -18.92 13.19
CA LEU A 508 15.48 -19.35 12.08
C LEU A 508 16.40 -20.50 12.52
N LYS A 509 17.08 -20.32 13.65
CA LYS A 509 17.92 -21.36 14.27
C LYS A 509 17.15 -22.62 14.61
N LYS A 510 15.96 -22.49 15.24
CA LYS A 510 15.09 -23.63 15.56
C LYS A 510 14.62 -24.38 14.31
N LYS A 511 14.43 -23.67 13.20
CA LYS A 511 14.02 -24.25 11.92
C LYS A 511 15.20 -24.62 11.02
N GLY A 512 16.44 -24.38 11.47
CA GLY A 512 17.69 -24.63 10.74
C GLY A 512 17.72 -24.02 9.34
N VAL A 513 17.13 -22.84 9.15
CA VAL A 513 17.10 -22.12 7.88
C VAL A 513 17.69 -20.73 8.03
N LYS A 514 18.15 -20.13 6.93
CA LYS A 514 18.71 -18.78 6.90
C LYS A 514 17.65 -17.70 6.74
N SER A 515 18.07 -16.47 7.00
CA SER A 515 17.28 -15.25 6.79
C SER A 515 17.28 -14.86 5.31
N HIS A 516 16.21 -15.20 4.61
CA HIS A 516 15.96 -14.79 3.22
C HIS A 516 14.93 -13.66 3.16
N GLY A 517 15.39 -12.42 2.99
CA GLY A 517 14.51 -11.27 2.82
C GLY A 517 13.67 -10.95 4.06
N THR A 518 14.17 -11.26 5.26
CA THR A 518 13.46 -11.07 6.54
C THR A 518 14.18 -10.13 7.47
N LYS A 519 13.43 -9.40 8.30
CA LYS A 519 13.97 -8.44 9.26
C LYS A 519 13.63 -8.82 10.69
N ILE A 520 14.20 -8.13 11.67
CA ILE A 520 13.78 -8.21 13.07
C ILE A 520 13.22 -6.87 13.54
N ASP A 521 12.18 -6.91 14.37
CA ASP A 521 11.72 -5.73 15.09
C ASP A 521 12.64 -5.39 16.28
N MET A 522 12.27 -4.36 17.04
CA MET A 522 13.04 -3.92 18.22
C MET A 522 13.08 -4.96 19.35
N HIS A 523 12.11 -5.88 19.39
CA HIS A 523 12.01 -6.95 20.38
C HIS A 523 12.68 -8.26 19.92
N GLY A 524 13.24 -8.29 18.70
CA GLY A 524 13.88 -9.47 18.12
C GLY A 524 12.92 -10.45 17.42
N ASN A 525 11.65 -10.07 17.24
CA ASN A 525 10.68 -10.89 16.51
C ASN A 525 10.98 -10.86 15.01
N LEU A 526 10.83 -12.00 14.35
CA LEU A 526 11.09 -12.11 12.91
C LEU A 526 9.95 -11.46 12.12
N LEU A 527 10.27 -10.63 11.15
CA LEU A 527 9.35 -9.94 10.25
C LEU A 527 9.50 -10.50 8.83
N ILE A 528 8.39 -10.99 8.28
CA ILE A 528 8.30 -11.57 6.94
C ILE A 528 7.26 -10.76 6.14
N PRO A 529 7.67 -9.99 5.12
CA PRO A 529 6.78 -9.08 4.41
C PRO A 529 5.93 -9.83 3.37
N GLY A 530 4.62 -9.65 3.41
CA GLY A 530 3.72 -10.08 2.33
C GLY A 530 3.54 -8.97 1.32
N ARG A 531 3.97 -9.21 0.07
CA ARG A 531 3.96 -8.25 -1.04
C ARG A 531 3.02 -8.69 -2.15
N ASP A 532 2.58 -7.74 -2.96
CA ASP A 532 1.94 -8.02 -4.24
C ASP A 532 2.98 -8.17 -5.37
N SER A 533 2.50 -8.43 -6.59
CA SER A 533 3.30 -8.56 -7.82
C SER A 533 4.15 -7.32 -8.15
N SER A 534 3.78 -6.13 -7.67
CA SER A 534 4.56 -4.90 -7.84
C SER A 534 5.67 -4.73 -6.80
N GLY A 535 5.76 -5.64 -5.83
CA GLY A 535 6.71 -5.57 -4.71
C GLY A 535 6.24 -4.69 -3.55
N ARG A 536 5.02 -4.12 -3.62
CA ARG A 536 4.45 -3.30 -2.56
C ARG A 536 4.03 -4.18 -1.38
N ILE A 537 4.41 -3.78 -0.16
CA ILE A 537 4.02 -4.49 1.07
C ILE A 537 2.52 -4.30 1.31
N GLN A 538 1.79 -5.39 1.38
CA GLN A 538 0.35 -5.46 1.65
C GLN A 538 0.04 -5.95 3.07
N THR A 539 0.92 -6.75 3.65
CA THR A 539 0.81 -7.28 5.01
C THR A 539 2.19 -7.63 5.58
N MET A 540 2.27 -7.95 6.87
CA MET A 540 3.45 -8.47 7.55
C MET A 540 3.06 -9.69 8.36
N GLN A 541 3.86 -10.76 8.29
CA GLN A 541 3.84 -11.82 9.28
C GLN A 541 4.94 -11.55 10.31
N THR A 542 4.58 -11.55 11.59
CA THR A 542 5.52 -11.43 12.70
C THR A 542 5.60 -12.77 13.43
N ILE A 543 6.80 -13.31 13.58
CA ILE A 543 7.05 -14.51 14.39
C ILE A 543 7.56 -14.07 15.76
N THR A 544 6.74 -14.31 16.77
CA THR A 544 6.99 -14.03 18.19
C THR A 544 7.25 -15.35 18.93
N PRO A 545 7.77 -15.32 20.17
CA PRO A 545 7.85 -16.51 21.02
C PRO A 545 6.48 -17.20 21.23
N GLU A 546 5.39 -16.44 21.26
CA GLU A 546 4.03 -16.92 21.51
C GLU A 546 3.35 -17.48 20.25
N GLY A 547 3.85 -17.12 19.06
CA GLY A 547 3.31 -17.63 17.80
C GLY A 547 3.47 -16.68 16.61
N LYS A 548 2.75 -17.01 15.53
CA LYS A 548 2.76 -16.25 14.27
C LYS A 548 1.57 -15.30 14.23
N LEU A 549 1.83 -14.01 14.01
CA LEU A 549 0.82 -12.95 13.95
C LEU A 549 0.80 -12.30 12.57
N PHE A 550 -0.36 -11.81 12.16
CA PHE A 550 -0.54 -11.00 10.95
C PHE A 550 -1.07 -9.61 11.30
N GLU A 551 -0.76 -8.64 10.45
CA GLU A 551 -1.32 -7.30 10.56
C GLU A 551 -2.85 -7.30 10.46
N SER A 552 -3.51 -6.81 11.51
CA SER A 552 -4.97 -6.72 11.54
C SER A 552 -5.49 -5.76 10.47
N GLY A 553 -6.54 -6.20 9.76
CA GLY A 553 -7.13 -5.48 8.63
C GLY A 553 -6.34 -5.52 7.32
N ALA A 554 -5.15 -6.16 7.30
CA ALA A 554 -4.31 -6.20 6.11
C ALA A 554 -4.82 -7.14 5.01
N LYS A 555 -4.45 -6.83 3.76
CA LYS A 555 -4.74 -7.69 2.61
C LYS A 555 -3.74 -8.83 2.53
N LYS A 556 -4.02 -9.93 3.24
CA LYS A 556 -3.22 -11.17 3.13
C LYS A 556 -3.48 -11.91 1.80
N GLN A 557 -4.72 -11.88 1.30
CA GLN A 557 -5.10 -12.64 0.12
C GLN A 557 -4.35 -12.17 -1.13
N GLY A 558 -3.57 -13.07 -1.73
CA GLY A 558 -2.71 -12.82 -2.88
C GLY A 558 -1.37 -12.16 -2.55
N ALA A 559 -1.13 -11.80 -1.29
CA ALA A 559 0.17 -11.30 -0.84
C ALA A 559 1.11 -12.48 -0.53
N PHE A 560 2.37 -12.37 -0.93
CA PHE A 560 3.39 -13.41 -0.78
C PHE A 560 4.75 -12.83 -0.38
N HIS A 561 5.60 -13.65 0.22
CA HIS A 561 7.02 -13.34 0.37
C HIS A 561 7.82 -14.15 -0.65
N LEU A 562 8.56 -13.50 -1.56
CA LEU A 562 9.39 -14.23 -2.52
C LEU A 562 10.81 -14.38 -1.99
N ILE A 563 11.23 -15.63 -1.82
CA ILE A 563 12.62 -16.01 -1.58
C ILE A 563 13.26 -16.27 -2.94
N SER A 564 14.15 -15.38 -3.36
CA SER A 564 14.89 -15.54 -4.62
C SER A 564 16.25 -14.86 -4.50
N HIS A 565 17.25 -15.44 -5.17
CA HIS A 565 18.37 -14.64 -5.69
C HIS A 565 17.75 -13.76 -6.79
N TYR A 566 17.63 -12.46 -6.57
CA TYR A 566 16.84 -11.60 -7.46
C TYR A 566 17.71 -10.95 -8.52
N SER A 567 17.63 -11.54 -9.70
CA SER A 567 17.93 -10.98 -11.01
C SER A 567 17.31 -11.94 -12.03
N GLY A 568 16.66 -11.37 -13.03
CA GLY A 568 15.85 -12.01 -14.08
C GLY A 568 15.57 -13.50 -13.89
N THR A 569 14.38 -13.85 -13.40
CA THR A 569 13.86 -15.20 -13.63
C THR A 569 13.96 -15.44 -15.13
N ASN A 570 14.82 -16.37 -15.55
CA ASN A 570 14.69 -16.95 -16.88
C ASN A 570 13.20 -17.29 -17.02
N PRO A 571 12.47 -16.76 -18.02
CA PRO A 571 11.02 -16.94 -18.11
C PRO A 571 10.61 -18.41 -18.10
N LYS A 572 11.55 -19.33 -18.38
CA LYS A 572 11.38 -20.78 -18.36
C LYS A 572 11.81 -21.47 -17.05
N GLN A 573 12.35 -20.75 -16.07
CA GLN A 573 12.75 -21.31 -14.78
C GLN A 573 11.51 -21.60 -13.92
N PRO A 574 11.41 -22.78 -13.28
CA PRO A 574 10.27 -23.10 -12.42
C PRO A 574 10.18 -22.17 -11.21
N LEU A 575 8.98 -21.62 -10.97
CA LEU A 575 8.65 -20.87 -9.77
C LEU A 575 7.95 -21.78 -8.76
N LEU A 576 8.56 -21.95 -7.60
CA LEU A 576 8.04 -22.81 -6.56
C LEU A 576 7.13 -22.00 -5.62
N ILE A 577 6.07 -22.62 -5.10
CA ILE A 577 5.17 -22.00 -4.13
C ILE A 577 5.02 -22.97 -2.94
N ALA A 578 5.32 -22.48 -1.75
CA ALA A 578 5.20 -23.23 -0.49
C ALA A 578 4.33 -22.47 0.52
N GLU A 579 3.74 -23.21 1.46
CA GLU A 579 2.86 -22.62 2.48
C GLU A 579 3.63 -21.78 3.49
N GLY A 580 4.60 -22.39 4.20
CA GLY A 580 5.36 -21.73 5.27
C GLY A 580 6.71 -21.17 4.82
N TYR A 581 7.19 -20.16 5.56
CA TYR A 581 8.52 -19.58 5.33
C TYR A 581 9.66 -20.59 5.50
N ALA A 582 9.64 -21.40 6.55
CA ALA A 582 10.71 -22.37 6.82
C ALA A 582 10.79 -23.44 5.72
N THR A 583 9.64 -23.93 5.27
CA THR A 583 9.51 -24.83 4.12
C THR A 583 10.08 -24.18 2.86
N ALA A 584 9.70 -22.94 2.57
CA ALA A 584 10.21 -22.21 1.41
C ALA A 584 11.71 -21.95 1.45
N ALA A 585 12.25 -21.56 2.61
CA ALA A 585 13.67 -21.36 2.83
C ALA A 585 14.45 -22.66 2.64
N SER A 586 13.98 -23.78 3.20
CA SER A 586 14.61 -25.10 3.02
C SER A 586 14.65 -25.52 1.55
N ILE A 587 13.55 -25.31 0.82
CA ILE A 587 13.47 -25.58 -0.63
C ILE A 587 14.46 -24.71 -1.40
N HIS A 588 14.52 -23.42 -1.07
CA HIS A 588 15.42 -22.47 -1.72
C HIS A 588 16.88 -22.82 -1.45
N GLU A 589 17.25 -23.11 -0.22
CA GLU A 589 18.61 -23.48 0.16
C GLU A 589 19.05 -24.80 -0.49
N ALA A 590 18.13 -25.74 -0.67
CA ALA A 590 18.43 -27.01 -1.34
C ALA A 590 18.54 -26.88 -2.87
N THR A 591 17.75 -26.02 -3.50
CA THR A 591 17.57 -26.00 -4.97
C THR A 591 18.08 -24.74 -5.67
N HIS A 592 18.33 -23.66 -4.92
CA HIS A 592 18.58 -22.29 -5.38
C HIS A 592 17.50 -21.70 -6.29
N LYS A 593 16.33 -22.35 -6.41
CA LYS A 593 15.21 -21.87 -7.23
C LYS A 593 14.35 -20.84 -6.49
N PRO A 594 13.67 -19.92 -7.19
CA PRO A 594 12.79 -18.96 -6.55
C PRO A 594 11.59 -19.65 -5.91
N VAL A 595 11.27 -19.29 -4.66
CA VAL A 595 10.17 -19.88 -3.87
C VAL A 595 9.30 -18.78 -3.26
N ALA A 596 8.01 -18.77 -3.59
CA ALA A 596 7.03 -17.89 -2.98
C ALA A 596 6.41 -18.53 -1.73
N VAL A 597 6.37 -17.77 -0.65
CA VAL A 597 5.67 -18.11 0.60
C VAL A 597 4.24 -17.61 0.51
N ALA A 598 3.29 -18.53 0.56
CA ALA A 598 1.86 -18.23 0.55
C ALA A 598 1.29 -17.94 1.94
N PHE A 599 2.03 -18.25 3.01
CA PHE A 599 1.67 -18.10 4.43
C PHE A 599 0.64 -19.08 4.99
N ASP A 600 -0.33 -19.53 4.19
CA ASP A 600 -1.30 -20.56 4.54
C ASP A 600 -1.90 -21.24 3.30
N ALA A 601 -2.46 -22.45 3.48
CA ALA A 601 -3.08 -23.24 2.41
C ALA A 601 -4.22 -22.51 1.65
N GLY A 602 -4.94 -21.61 2.32
CA GLY A 602 -6.03 -20.84 1.73
C GLY A 602 -5.55 -19.76 0.76
N ASN A 603 -4.29 -19.35 0.87
CA ASN A 603 -3.68 -18.29 0.07
C ASN A 603 -2.85 -18.80 -1.13
N LEU A 604 -2.64 -20.12 -1.24
CA LEU A 604 -1.89 -20.74 -2.35
C LEU A 604 -2.47 -20.36 -3.73
N GLU A 605 -3.79 -20.49 -3.93
CA GLU A 605 -4.45 -20.16 -5.20
C GLU A 605 -4.41 -18.64 -5.51
N PRO A 606 -4.78 -17.74 -4.58
CA PRO A 606 -4.61 -16.30 -4.78
C PRO A 606 -3.19 -15.87 -5.16
N VAL A 607 -2.18 -16.38 -4.45
CA VAL A 607 -0.76 -16.07 -4.72
C VAL A 607 -0.35 -16.59 -6.10
N ALA A 608 -0.73 -17.81 -6.45
CA ALA A 608 -0.45 -18.36 -7.77
C ALA A 608 -1.04 -17.51 -8.91
N LYS A 609 -2.29 -17.07 -8.78
CA LYS A 609 -2.93 -16.18 -9.77
C LYS A 609 -2.21 -14.84 -9.87
N GLU A 610 -1.74 -14.31 -8.76
CA GLU A 610 -1.01 -13.04 -8.75
C GLU A 610 0.38 -13.19 -9.41
N LEU A 611 1.09 -14.27 -9.11
CA LEU A 611 2.37 -14.59 -9.73
C LEU A 611 2.24 -14.92 -11.21
N LYS A 612 1.17 -15.60 -11.66
CA LYS A 612 0.94 -15.90 -13.08
C LYS A 612 0.77 -14.65 -13.93
N LYS A 613 0.28 -13.54 -13.35
CA LYS A 613 0.24 -12.23 -14.04
C LYS A 613 1.63 -11.65 -14.25
N ALA A 614 2.51 -11.80 -13.25
CA ALA A 614 3.88 -11.26 -13.29
C ALA A 614 4.83 -12.16 -14.10
N PHE A 615 4.62 -13.47 -14.08
CA PHE A 615 5.44 -14.50 -14.72
C PHE A 615 4.54 -15.44 -15.54
N PRO A 616 4.00 -14.99 -16.69
CA PRO A 616 3.06 -15.78 -17.48
C PRO A 616 3.68 -17.07 -18.03
N ASP A 617 4.97 -17.07 -18.35
CA ASP A 617 5.65 -18.21 -18.99
C ASP A 617 6.33 -19.16 -18.01
N ALA A 618 6.40 -18.80 -16.73
CA ALA A 618 7.07 -19.60 -15.72
C ALA A 618 6.31 -20.90 -15.42
N PRO A 619 6.97 -22.06 -15.36
CA PRO A 619 6.37 -23.29 -14.85
C PRO A 619 6.11 -23.18 -13.34
N PHE A 620 4.88 -23.40 -12.91
CA PHE A 620 4.50 -23.32 -11.49
C PHE A 620 4.57 -24.67 -10.80
N VAL A 621 5.30 -24.75 -9.68
CA VAL A 621 5.42 -25.97 -8.86
C VAL A 621 4.97 -25.68 -7.43
N PHE A 622 3.90 -26.32 -7.00
CA PHE A 622 3.39 -26.23 -5.64
C PHE A 622 4.03 -27.31 -4.78
N VAL A 623 4.72 -26.88 -3.74
CA VAL A 623 5.35 -27.76 -2.76
C VAL A 623 4.42 -27.84 -1.56
N ALA A 624 3.69 -28.95 -1.46
CA ALA A 624 2.58 -29.12 -0.53
C ALA A 624 3.02 -29.79 0.78
N ASP A 625 2.44 -29.37 1.88
CA ASP A 625 2.52 -30.06 3.16
C ASP A 625 1.63 -31.32 3.13
N ASP A 626 2.11 -32.44 3.68
CA ASP A 626 1.39 -33.70 3.79
C ASP A 626 0.72 -33.83 5.16
N ASP A 627 -0.47 -33.21 5.29
CA ASP A 627 -1.32 -33.24 6.47
C ASP A 627 -1.97 -34.63 6.68
N HIS A 628 -1.16 -35.68 6.79
CA HIS A 628 -1.60 -37.08 6.79
C HIS A 628 -2.51 -37.45 7.98
N THR A 629 -2.51 -36.64 9.04
CA THR A 629 -3.40 -36.79 10.21
C THR A 629 -4.79 -36.19 10.01
N GLN A 630 -4.99 -35.36 8.98
CA GLN A 630 -6.26 -34.67 8.72
C GLN A 630 -7.08 -35.38 7.64
N LYS A 631 -8.39 -35.56 7.89
CA LYS A 631 -9.32 -36.32 7.02
C LYS A 631 -9.32 -35.97 5.52
N LYS A 632 -8.94 -34.74 5.15
CA LYS A 632 -8.94 -34.26 3.75
C LYS A 632 -7.59 -33.79 3.25
N ASN A 633 -6.55 -33.88 4.07
CA ASN A 633 -5.21 -33.38 3.79
C ASN A 633 -5.25 -31.98 3.10
N PRO A 634 -5.64 -30.93 3.84
CA PRO A 634 -5.90 -29.62 3.26
C PRO A 634 -4.69 -29.07 2.50
N GLY A 635 -3.46 -29.26 2.97
CA GLY A 635 -2.22 -28.88 2.27
C GLY A 635 -2.17 -29.41 0.84
N ILE A 636 -2.28 -30.73 0.64
CA ILE A 636 -2.27 -31.34 -0.71
C ILE A 636 -3.50 -30.92 -1.53
N SER A 637 -4.69 -30.91 -0.93
CA SER A 637 -5.93 -30.62 -1.67
C SER A 637 -5.96 -29.17 -2.20
N LYS A 638 -5.49 -28.21 -1.40
CA LYS A 638 -5.38 -26.80 -1.77
C LYS A 638 -4.27 -26.56 -2.78
N ALA A 639 -3.11 -27.20 -2.61
CA ALA A 639 -2.04 -27.16 -3.60
C ALA A 639 -2.50 -27.68 -4.97
N ARG A 640 -3.28 -28.76 -5.02
CA ARG A 640 -3.86 -29.29 -6.27
C ARG A 640 -4.86 -28.32 -6.91
N ALA A 641 -5.73 -27.71 -6.11
CA ALA A 641 -6.68 -26.71 -6.62
C ALA A 641 -5.95 -25.48 -7.19
N ALA A 642 -4.93 -24.99 -6.48
CA ALA A 642 -4.10 -23.88 -6.93
C ALA A 642 -3.33 -24.22 -8.21
N ALA A 643 -2.69 -25.39 -8.27
CA ALA A 643 -1.99 -25.89 -9.45
C ALA A 643 -2.91 -25.95 -10.67
N LYS A 644 -4.11 -26.51 -10.52
CA LYS A 644 -5.10 -26.54 -11.61
C LYS A 644 -5.46 -25.15 -12.13
N SER A 645 -5.50 -24.14 -11.26
CA SER A 645 -5.91 -22.78 -11.64
C SER A 645 -4.90 -22.02 -12.50
N VAL A 646 -3.62 -22.44 -12.51
CA VAL A 646 -2.53 -21.78 -13.26
C VAL A 646 -1.77 -22.71 -14.22
N GLY A 647 -2.23 -23.95 -14.38
CA GLY A 647 -1.54 -24.97 -15.18
C GLY A 647 -0.24 -25.47 -14.52
N GLY A 648 -0.14 -25.41 -13.20
CA GLY A 648 1.02 -25.85 -12.43
C GLY A 648 0.95 -27.33 -12.02
N VAL A 649 1.97 -27.76 -11.27
CA VAL A 649 2.12 -29.15 -10.80
C VAL A 649 2.36 -29.19 -9.30
N VAL A 650 2.11 -30.35 -8.65
CA VAL A 650 2.26 -30.51 -7.20
C VAL A 650 3.36 -31.52 -6.88
N VAL A 651 4.24 -31.15 -5.96
CA VAL A 651 5.24 -32.03 -5.34
C VAL A 651 4.90 -32.16 -3.86
N LYS A 652 4.87 -33.39 -3.35
CA LYS A 652 4.57 -33.72 -1.96
C LYS A 652 5.76 -34.45 -1.34
N PRO A 653 5.98 -34.33 -0.01
CA PRO A 653 7.09 -35.00 0.66
C PRO A 653 6.92 -36.53 0.61
N LYS A 654 8.03 -37.25 0.49
CA LYS A 654 8.09 -38.72 0.59
C LYS A 654 8.49 -39.13 2.00
N LEU A 655 7.50 -39.16 2.88
CA LEU A 655 7.67 -39.57 4.28
C LEU A 655 7.48 -41.09 4.42
N THR A 656 8.39 -41.72 5.16
CA THR A 656 8.26 -43.10 5.63
C THR A 656 7.23 -43.19 6.75
N GLU A 657 6.73 -44.40 7.03
CA GLU A 657 5.76 -44.59 8.12
C GLU A 657 6.35 -44.22 9.49
N ALA A 658 7.66 -44.42 9.69
CA ALA A 658 8.36 -44.00 10.92
C ALA A 658 8.37 -42.46 11.08
N GLU A 659 8.55 -41.72 9.99
CA GLU A 659 8.54 -40.25 10.02
C GLU A 659 7.14 -39.68 10.18
N LYS A 660 6.13 -40.29 9.55
CA LYS A 660 4.73 -39.95 9.80
C LYS A 660 4.35 -40.20 11.26
N ALA A 661 4.85 -41.28 11.86
CA ALA A 661 4.63 -41.57 13.29
C ALA A 661 5.29 -40.54 14.21
N LYS A 662 6.40 -39.92 13.79
CA LYS A 662 7.03 -38.77 14.46
C LYS A 662 6.28 -37.44 14.21
N GLY A 663 5.26 -37.43 13.35
CA GLY A 663 4.42 -36.26 13.06
C GLY A 663 5.03 -35.29 12.04
N LEU A 664 5.98 -35.74 11.22
CA LEU A 664 6.59 -34.92 10.18
C LEU A 664 5.59 -34.72 9.05
N THR A 665 5.46 -33.50 8.56
CA THR A 665 4.43 -33.15 7.57
C THR A 665 4.97 -32.37 6.38
N ASP A 666 6.06 -31.61 6.55
CA ASP A 666 6.55 -30.68 5.52
C ASP A 666 7.99 -30.97 5.06
N PHE A 667 8.46 -30.23 4.06
CA PHE A 667 9.83 -30.39 3.53
C PHE A 667 10.91 -29.79 4.43
N ASN A 668 10.57 -28.87 5.33
CA ASN A 668 11.50 -28.39 6.35
C ASN A 668 11.75 -29.49 7.40
N ASP A 669 10.75 -30.29 7.73
CA ASP A 669 10.93 -31.46 8.59
C ASP A 669 11.89 -32.49 7.96
N ILE A 670 11.78 -32.74 6.65
CA ILE A 670 12.73 -33.58 5.91
C ILE A 670 14.15 -32.97 5.94
N HIS A 671 14.26 -31.65 5.76
CA HIS A 671 15.55 -30.96 5.89
C HIS A 671 16.16 -31.20 7.28
N GLN A 672 15.38 -31.04 8.35
CA GLN A 672 15.87 -31.26 9.72
C GLN A 672 16.26 -32.72 9.98
N GLU A 673 15.49 -33.69 9.50
CA GLU A 673 15.73 -35.12 9.76
C GLU A 673 16.84 -35.72 8.87
N ARG A 674 16.92 -35.31 7.60
CA ARG A 674 17.78 -35.96 6.58
C ARG A 674 18.84 -35.05 5.98
N GLY A 675 18.84 -33.75 6.28
CA GLY A 675 19.75 -32.75 5.74
C GLY A 675 19.40 -32.20 4.35
N LEU A 676 20.01 -31.07 3.99
CA LEU A 676 19.75 -30.34 2.73
C LEU A 676 20.01 -31.17 1.47
N ASN A 677 21.03 -32.03 1.47
CA ASN A 677 21.38 -32.83 0.29
C ASN A 677 20.29 -33.86 -0.05
N ALA A 678 19.72 -34.53 0.96
CA ALA A 678 18.62 -35.46 0.76
C ALA A 678 17.37 -34.73 0.23
N LEU A 679 17.07 -33.56 0.80
CA LEU A 679 16.00 -32.69 0.34
C LEU A 679 16.19 -32.27 -1.13
N LYS A 680 17.40 -31.85 -1.51
CA LYS A 680 17.76 -31.46 -2.88
C LYS A 680 17.50 -32.58 -3.88
N VAL A 681 17.93 -33.81 -3.57
CA VAL A 681 17.73 -34.98 -4.44
C VAL A 681 16.24 -35.26 -4.62
N GLU A 682 15.47 -35.26 -3.53
CA GLU A 682 14.04 -35.53 -3.57
C GLU A 682 13.27 -34.47 -4.38
N LEU A 683 13.53 -33.18 -4.11
CA LEU A 683 12.88 -32.06 -4.79
C LEU A 683 13.22 -32.04 -6.27
N ASN A 684 14.50 -32.18 -6.66
CA ASN A 684 14.87 -32.16 -8.08
C ASN A 684 14.26 -33.32 -8.87
N ALA A 685 14.19 -34.52 -8.28
CA ALA A 685 13.50 -35.65 -8.88
C ALA A 685 11.98 -35.40 -9.01
N GLY A 686 11.37 -34.82 -7.96
CA GLY A 686 9.96 -34.44 -7.93
C GLY A 686 9.61 -33.40 -8.99
N ILE A 687 10.39 -32.31 -9.06
CA ILE A 687 10.22 -31.20 -10.00
C ILE A 687 10.38 -31.69 -11.44
N ARG A 688 11.45 -32.43 -11.76
CA ARG A 688 11.67 -32.97 -13.12
C ARG A 688 10.52 -33.88 -13.56
N LYS A 689 10.10 -34.82 -12.71
CA LYS A 689 8.99 -35.74 -12.99
C LYS A 689 7.65 -35.01 -13.15
N ALA A 690 7.44 -33.96 -12.37
CA ALA A 690 6.21 -33.18 -12.42
C ALA A 690 6.14 -32.35 -13.71
N LEU A 691 7.24 -31.71 -14.10
CA LEU A 691 7.31 -30.89 -15.31
C LEU A 691 7.33 -31.71 -16.61
N SER A 692 7.96 -32.89 -16.64
CA SER A 692 7.98 -33.74 -17.83
C SER A 692 6.62 -34.32 -18.20
N LYS A 693 5.79 -34.65 -17.20
CA LYS A 693 4.41 -35.13 -17.41
C LYS A 693 3.51 -34.11 -18.12
N THR A 694 3.76 -32.83 -17.91
CA THR A 694 3.00 -31.75 -18.55
C THR A 694 3.37 -31.61 -20.02
N GLN A 695 4.66 -31.72 -20.38
CA GLN A 695 5.11 -31.70 -21.78
C GLN A 695 4.60 -32.92 -22.58
N SER A 696 4.52 -34.11 -21.97
CA SER A 696 3.98 -35.30 -22.63
C SER A 696 2.47 -35.25 -22.85
N GLN A 697 1.72 -34.43 -22.11
CA GLN A 697 0.28 -34.24 -22.30
C GLN A 697 -0.05 -33.23 -23.42
N GLU A 698 0.87 -32.33 -23.77
CA GLU A 698 0.72 -31.39 -24.90
C GLU A 698 1.06 -32.03 -26.27
N LEU A 699 1.71 -33.20 -26.28
CA LEU A 699 2.19 -33.90 -27.49
C LEU A 699 1.23 -35.00 -28.00
N ILE A 700 0.02 -35.12 -27.46
CA ILE A 700 -1.01 -36.02 -28.00
C ILE A 700 -1.85 -35.21 -29.01
N PRO A 701 -1.79 -35.47 -30.32
CA PRO A 701 -2.63 -34.79 -31.30
C PRO A 701 -4.10 -35.11 -31.02
N GLN A 702 -4.98 -34.11 -31.20
CA GLN A 702 -6.44 -34.30 -31.23
C GLN A 702 -6.88 -35.26 -32.33
#